data_AF-A0A7C6CMM8-F1
#
_entry.id   AF-A0A7C6CMM8-F1
#
_cell.length_a   1.000
_cell.length_b   1.000
_cell.length_c   1.000
_cell.angle_alpha   90.00
_cell.angle_beta   90.00
_cell.angle_gamma   90.00
#
_symmetry.space_group_name_H-M   'P 1'
#
loop_
_entity.id
_entity.type
_entity.pdbx_description
1 polymer ?
#
loop_
_entity_poly.entity_id
_entity_poly.type
_entity_poly.pdbx_seq_one_letter_code
_entity_poly.pdbx_strand_id
1 'polypeptide(L)'
;MRQVRGLLFFCSVLLLIMLFSPFTAQANSDLLNYLPLGANIIQCFALADFDYDADNEYLVLYALQDNYAVTVLDLIDGRYQETYFVNLGRGNTKTGGKVKMGETGYSYRILQVDDLDGDGVLEFWTLFHPEGSTYAELTMHKYKNNCYLAVFTARGQYDLQFMDYGEEFVVHEVNYENGKTNSPLLTITSRVWDLRDHQLKGGEEAYQLTREDYRHFARSRQRPVLFGPGAKKERTVLCWGNSLNKLAEIPLDERALLPLLPGNANLLEWELDPALDDDVDEEYVFTYLLPDPESPSKIRIQAALADWDFERCRYQLVPLPFEAYGRARDQEGYLYKSVYILHGNGLNHLAFLGNGAELPSLKFAVLNNNGLFFEEAAVFNANWHLQFLECYRNQTLSYQVITADRDKETGLVKTKVFEAFPEGAYDEFGLFLSRGEEILTTRNYKKEYYHIEEPVWSGGGYEYLLLETFHEKIDPFANRLPGTTYSGPIDDYIFKYLTPFRIHHWSVQDLDRDGGEEALLLLRTDHDLWGWPEYRVGLLKQENGFQLQELGPVFSDLGEGNPASGVYLADIVDSQEMEIIFLRREYDLKTRKRKIGLEIYSKQGPAWKRAHEIDFVYDDLRLCAVDGEVWLFGFDRDGQNNQEGAVYGFQWRDGRFNYQAKSTASGLEAFLATLSPRRIDFFTPQYMVFPPGAERSIR
;
A
#
# COMPACT_ATOMS: atom_id res chain seq x y z
N MET A 1 -45.85 -12.27 -44.15
CA MET A 1 -44.46 -11.80 -44.33
C MET A 1 -43.87 -11.02 -43.15
N ARG A 2 -44.65 -10.28 -42.33
CA ARG A 2 -44.10 -9.54 -41.17
C ARG A 2 -43.63 -10.42 -40.00
N GLN A 3 -44.31 -11.53 -39.70
CA GLN A 3 -43.91 -12.44 -38.62
C GLN A 3 -42.61 -13.21 -38.89
N VAL A 4 -42.35 -13.58 -40.15
CA VAL A 4 -41.12 -14.29 -40.56
C VAL A 4 -39.89 -13.38 -40.48
N ARG A 5 -40.06 -12.08 -40.78
CA ARG A 5 -38.99 -11.08 -40.64
C ARG A 5 -38.67 -10.75 -39.18
N GLY A 6 -39.68 -10.76 -38.30
CA GLY A 6 -39.47 -10.60 -36.85
C GLY A 6 -38.72 -11.79 -36.25
N LEU A 7 -39.04 -13.01 -36.67
CA LEU A 7 -38.36 -14.22 -36.21
C LEU A 7 -36.90 -14.27 -36.70
N LEU A 8 -36.67 -13.92 -37.98
CA LEU A 8 -35.32 -13.82 -38.54
C LEU A 8 -34.50 -12.75 -37.82
N PHE A 9 -35.07 -11.57 -37.56
CA PHE A 9 -34.37 -10.52 -36.81
C PHE A 9 -34.04 -10.96 -35.38
N PHE A 10 -34.96 -11.65 -34.71
CA PHE A 10 -34.73 -12.18 -33.36
C PHE A 10 -33.63 -13.26 -33.35
N CYS A 11 -33.63 -14.17 -34.32
CA CYS A 11 -32.58 -15.17 -34.46
C CYS A 11 -31.22 -14.53 -34.82
N SER A 12 -31.19 -13.52 -35.70
CA SER A 12 -29.96 -12.82 -36.07
C SER A 12 -29.37 -12.05 -34.89
N VAL A 13 -30.20 -11.40 -34.07
CA VAL A 13 -29.76 -10.68 -32.87
C VAL A 13 -29.28 -11.66 -31.81
N LEU A 14 -29.96 -12.80 -31.62
CA LEU A 14 -29.51 -13.83 -30.68
C LEU A 14 -28.17 -14.46 -31.11
N LEU A 15 -27.98 -14.67 -32.42
CA LEU A 15 -26.73 -15.18 -32.98
C LEU A 15 -25.60 -14.15 -32.86
N LEU A 16 -25.90 -12.85 -33.05
CA LEU A 16 -24.94 -11.77 -32.82
C LEU A 16 -24.56 -11.64 -31.34
N ILE A 17 -25.51 -11.81 -30.42
CA ILE A 17 -25.20 -11.83 -28.98
C ILE A 17 -24.33 -13.04 -28.63
N MET A 18 -24.55 -14.22 -29.22
CA MET A 18 -23.65 -15.36 -28.99
C MET A 18 -22.26 -15.23 -29.66
N LEU A 19 -22.14 -14.45 -30.75
CA LEU A 19 -20.88 -14.22 -31.47
C LEU A 19 -20.07 -13.03 -30.94
N PHE A 20 -20.73 -12.06 -30.28
CA PHE A 20 -20.12 -10.82 -29.76
C PHE A 20 -20.23 -10.65 -28.25
N SER A 21 -20.94 -11.51 -27.53
CA SER A 21 -20.55 -11.76 -26.14
C SER A 21 -19.13 -12.32 -26.21
N PRO A 22 -18.13 -11.72 -25.54
CA PRO A 22 -16.98 -12.51 -25.19
C PRO A 22 -17.58 -13.72 -24.48
N PHE A 23 -17.34 -14.91 -25.02
CA PHE A 23 -17.07 -15.99 -24.09
C PHE A 23 -15.86 -15.49 -23.32
N THR A 24 -16.12 -14.73 -22.25
CA THR A 24 -15.39 -14.97 -21.03
C THR A 24 -15.61 -16.46 -20.81
N ALA A 25 -14.71 -17.27 -21.34
CA ALA A 25 -14.16 -18.31 -20.52
C ALA A 25 -13.60 -17.56 -19.31
N GLN A 26 -14.49 -17.19 -18.38
CA GLN A 26 -14.17 -17.28 -16.99
C GLN A 26 -13.62 -18.69 -16.92
N ALA A 27 -12.31 -18.79 -16.77
CA ALA A 27 -11.70 -20.03 -16.38
C ALA A 27 -12.27 -20.31 -14.98
N ASN A 28 -13.50 -20.85 -14.92
CA ASN A 28 -13.99 -21.69 -13.83
C ASN A 28 -13.25 -23.03 -13.92
N SER A 29 -11.94 -22.98 -14.13
CA SER A 29 -11.06 -24.06 -13.80
C SER A 29 -10.96 -24.02 -12.30
N ASP A 30 -11.74 -24.88 -11.64
CA ASP A 30 -11.58 -25.18 -10.22
C ASP A 30 -10.08 -25.34 -9.93
N LEU A 31 -9.56 -24.61 -8.93
CA LEU A 31 -8.14 -24.63 -8.52
C LEU A 31 -7.64 -26.07 -8.33
N LEU A 32 -8.53 -26.97 -7.89
CA LEU A 32 -8.28 -28.40 -7.76
C LEU A 32 -7.87 -29.10 -9.06
N ASN A 33 -8.19 -28.55 -10.24
CA ASN A 33 -7.76 -29.11 -11.53
C ASN A 33 -6.26 -28.97 -11.77
N TYR A 34 -5.60 -28.07 -11.05
CA TYR A 34 -4.15 -27.82 -11.14
C TYR A 34 -3.37 -28.50 -10.03
N LEU A 35 -4.07 -29.12 -9.07
CA LEU A 35 -3.48 -29.86 -7.97
C LEU A 35 -3.56 -31.37 -8.22
N PRO A 36 -2.70 -32.18 -7.56
CA PRO A 36 -2.80 -33.62 -7.63
C PRO A 36 -4.20 -34.13 -7.25
N LEU A 37 -4.68 -35.16 -7.95
CA LEU A 37 -6.00 -35.74 -7.68
C LEU A 37 -6.10 -36.21 -6.21
N GLY A 38 -7.08 -35.67 -5.49
CA GLY A 38 -7.29 -35.95 -4.07
C GLY A 38 -6.53 -35.02 -3.10
N ALA A 39 -5.89 -33.97 -3.61
CA ALA A 39 -5.33 -32.90 -2.80
C ALA A 39 -6.43 -32.19 -2.00
N ASN A 40 -6.13 -31.89 -0.74
CA ASN A 40 -6.94 -31.05 0.13
C ASN A 40 -6.22 -29.71 0.31
N ILE A 41 -6.83 -28.62 -0.15
CA ILE A 41 -6.27 -27.28 0.04
C ILE A 41 -6.37 -26.90 1.52
N ILE A 42 -5.25 -26.49 2.10
CA ILE A 42 -5.14 -26.09 3.51
C ILE A 42 -5.14 -24.57 3.62
N GLN A 43 -4.36 -23.88 2.80
CA GLN A 43 -4.30 -22.41 2.69
C GLN A 43 -4.09 -22.03 1.21
N CYS A 44 -4.61 -20.88 0.80
CA CYS A 44 -4.45 -20.34 -0.55
C CYS A 44 -4.41 -18.83 -0.49
N PHE A 45 -3.43 -18.22 -1.16
CA PHE A 45 -3.37 -16.79 -1.43
C PHE A 45 -3.53 -16.57 -2.93
N ALA A 46 -4.22 -15.50 -3.31
CA ALA A 46 -4.50 -15.12 -4.69
C ALA A 46 -4.17 -13.64 -4.84
N LEU A 47 -2.95 -13.34 -5.23
CA LEU A 47 -2.34 -12.00 -5.28
C LEU A 47 -1.55 -11.91 -6.58
N ALA A 48 -1.29 -10.71 -7.09
CA ALA A 48 -0.50 -10.49 -8.32
C ALA A 48 0.98 -10.18 -8.03
N ASP A 49 1.33 -10.05 -6.74
CA ASP A 49 2.64 -9.58 -6.31
C ASP A 49 3.58 -10.77 -6.01
N PHE A 50 3.33 -11.98 -6.51
CA PHE A 50 4.26 -13.11 -6.34
C PHE A 50 5.38 -13.11 -7.40
N ASP A 51 5.22 -12.33 -8.46
CA ASP A 51 6.33 -11.90 -9.31
C ASP A 51 6.19 -10.44 -9.78
N TYR A 52 6.81 -10.10 -10.92
CA TYR A 52 6.86 -8.72 -11.41
C TYR A 52 5.78 -8.42 -12.46
N ASP A 53 4.98 -9.40 -12.84
CA ASP A 53 3.87 -9.20 -13.75
C ASP A 53 2.60 -8.73 -13.00
N ALA A 54 1.49 -8.63 -13.71
CA ALA A 54 0.24 -8.09 -13.16
C ALA A 54 -0.85 -9.16 -13.09
N ASP A 55 -0.54 -10.40 -13.49
CA ASP A 55 -1.47 -11.50 -13.48
C ASP A 55 -1.56 -12.08 -12.06
N ASN A 56 -2.78 -12.38 -11.61
CA ASN A 56 -2.95 -12.97 -10.28
C ASN A 56 -2.34 -14.39 -10.24
N GLU A 57 -1.42 -14.64 -9.33
CA GLU A 57 -0.90 -15.96 -9.04
C GLU A 57 -1.56 -16.59 -7.81
N TYR A 58 -1.54 -17.92 -7.76
CA TYR A 58 -1.99 -18.67 -6.59
C TYR A 58 -0.82 -19.33 -5.87
N LEU A 59 -0.60 -18.92 -4.62
CA LEU A 59 0.24 -19.65 -3.68
C LEU A 59 -0.64 -20.61 -2.86
N VAL A 60 -0.47 -21.92 -3.08
CA VAL A 60 -1.34 -22.96 -2.52
C VAL A 60 -0.58 -23.91 -1.63
N LEU A 61 -0.94 -23.96 -0.35
CA LEU A 61 -0.58 -25.04 0.56
C LEU A 61 -1.66 -26.12 0.50
N TYR A 62 -1.29 -27.35 0.15
CA TYR A 62 -2.20 -28.49 0.12
C TYR A 62 -1.60 -29.73 0.78
N ALA A 63 -2.49 -30.66 1.15
CA ALA A 63 -2.13 -31.97 1.69
C ALA A 63 -2.66 -33.09 0.78
N LEU A 64 -1.83 -34.08 0.49
CA LEU A 64 -2.18 -35.30 -0.24
C LEU A 64 -1.70 -36.51 0.57
N GLN A 65 -2.65 -37.33 1.09
CA GLN A 65 -2.34 -38.50 1.92
C GLN A 65 -1.37 -38.17 3.07
N ASP A 66 -1.70 -37.10 3.82
CA ASP A 66 -0.91 -36.55 4.94
C ASP A 66 0.48 -35.99 4.56
N ASN A 67 0.80 -35.91 3.27
CA ASN A 67 1.99 -35.25 2.76
C ASN A 67 1.67 -33.81 2.32
N TYR A 68 2.35 -32.84 2.91
CA TYR A 68 2.11 -31.42 2.68
C TYR A 68 3.03 -30.88 1.59
N ALA A 69 2.52 -30.00 0.75
CA ALA A 69 3.29 -29.32 -0.28
C ALA A 69 2.76 -27.91 -0.51
N VAL A 70 3.65 -27.03 -0.95
CA VAL A 70 3.33 -25.67 -1.39
C VAL A 70 3.64 -25.59 -2.88
N THR A 71 2.74 -24.99 -3.64
CA THR A 71 2.90 -24.75 -5.09
C THR A 71 2.53 -23.30 -5.40
N VAL A 72 3.25 -22.69 -6.35
CA VAL A 72 2.88 -21.40 -6.96
C VAL A 72 2.35 -21.70 -8.35
N LEU A 73 1.15 -21.21 -8.64
CA LEU A 73 0.49 -21.34 -9.93
C LEU A 73 0.38 -19.96 -10.56
N ASP A 74 0.95 -19.82 -11.75
CA ASP A 74 1.01 -18.56 -12.50
C ASP A 74 0.23 -18.70 -13.82
N LEU A 75 -0.39 -17.61 -14.28
CA LEU A 75 -1.28 -17.55 -15.43
C LEU A 75 -0.51 -17.40 -16.76
N ILE A 76 0.19 -18.44 -17.17
CA ILE A 76 0.95 -18.42 -18.42
C ILE A 76 0.08 -18.85 -19.62
N ASP A 77 -0.02 -18.00 -20.65
CA ASP A 77 -0.79 -18.21 -21.88
C ASP A 77 -2.29 -18.52 -21.62
N GLY A 78 -2.87 -17.87 -20.60
CA GLY A 78 -4.28 -18.03 -20.23
C GLY A 78 -4.62 -19.35 -19.54
N ARG A 79 -3.63 -20.03 -18.97
CA ARG A 79 -3.80 -21.22 -18.12
C ARG A 79 -2.85 -21.18 -16.95
N TYR A 80 -3.36 -21.54 -15.77
CA TYR A 80 -2.49 -21.72 -14.62
C TYR A 80 -1.50 -22.87 -14.84
N GLN A 81 -0.22 -22.59 -14.59
CA GLN A 81 0.88 -23.52 -14.66
C GLN A 81 1.68 -23.46 -13.35
N GLU A 82 2.17 -24.61 -12.89
CA GLU A 82 3.05 -24.66 -11.73
C GLU A 82 4.43 -24.08 -12.08
N THR A 83 4.78 -22.96 -11.45
CA THR A 83 6.09 -22.29 -11.59
C THR A 83 7.03 -22.60 -10.43
N TYR A 84 6.47 -22.96 -9.28
CA TYR A 84 7.23 -23.37 -8.11
C TYR A 84 6.56 -24.50 -7.35
N PHE A 85 7.36 -25.43 -6.81
CA PHE A 85 6.89 -26.53 -5.98
C PHE A 85 7.90 -26.84 -4.87
N VAL A 86 7.40 -26.96 -3.64
CA VAL A 86 8.16 -27.50 -2.51
C VAL A 86 7.34 -28.54 -1.76
N ASN A 87 7.93 -29.71 -1.56
CA ASN A 87 7.36 -30.77 -0.73
C ASN A 87 7.82 -30.60 0.72
N LEU A 88 6.90 -30.26 1.62
CA LEU A 88 7.18 -30.13 3.06
C LEU A 88 7.29 -31.49 3.75
N GLY A 89 6.79 -32.56 3.11
CA GLY A 89 6.81 -33.90 3.65
C GLY A 89 5.59 -34.20 4.52
N ARG A 90 5.65 -35.33 5.23
CA ARG A 90 4.58 -35.72 6.16
C ARG A 90 4.67 -34.90 7.43
N GLY A 91 3.51 -34.50 7.93
CA GLY A 91 3.40 -33.82 9.22
C GLY A 91 3.70 -34.75 10.38
N ASN A 92 4.26 -34.21 11.47
CA ASN A 92 4.46 -34.96 12.70
C ASN A 92 3.16 -35.60 13.18
N THR A 93 3.20 -36.89 13.53
CA THR A 93 2.01 -37.68 13.90
C THR A 93 1.24 -37.13 15.10
N LYS A 94 1.89 -36.34 15.97
CA LYS A 94 1.23 -35.72 17.13
C LYS A 94 0.61 -34.36 16.82
N THR A 95 1.19 -33.59 15.91
CA THR A 95 0.76 -32.20 15.63
C THR A 95 0.07 -32.04 14.28
N GLY A 96 0.13 -33.05 13.41
CA GLY A 96 -0.34 -32.98 12.03
C GLY A 96 0.47 -31.99 11.18
N GLY A 97 1.75 -31.77 11.52
CA GLY A 97 2.60 -30.80 10.83
C GLY A 97 2.53 -29.37 11.37
N LYS A 98 1.60 -29.08 12.28
CA LYS A 98 1.47 -27.74 12.86
C LYS A 98 2.57 -27.44 13.88
N VAL A 99 3.03 -26.20 13.88
CA VAL A 99 3.95 -25.65 14.89
C VAL A 99 3.14 -24.94 15.95
N LYS A 100 3.48 -25.16 17.23
CA LYS A 100 2.80 -24.51 18.35
C LYS A 100 3.56 -23.26 18.78
N MET A 101 2.84 -22.26 19.27
CA MET A 101 3.41 -21.13 20.00
C MET A 101 3.78 -21.60 21.41
N GLY A 102 5.00 -22.11 21.59
CA GLY A 102 5.49 -22.66 22.85
C GLY A 102 4.57 -23.74 23.47
N GLU A 103 4.37 -23.68 24.78
CA GLU A 103 3.43 -24.57 25.51
C GLU A 103 1.98 -24.07 25.55
N THR A 104 1.61 -23.18 24.63
CA THR A 104 0.23 -22.73 24.53
C THR A 104 -0.65 -23.74 23.80
N GLY A 105 -1.97 -23.49 23.82
CA GLY A 105 -2.94 -24.21 23.00
C GLY A 105 -2.92 -23.81 21.52
N TYR A 106 -2.14 -22.80 21.15
CA TYR A 106 -2.18 -22.15 19.84
C TYR A 106 -1.19 -22.74 18.85
N SER A 107 -1.52 -22.64 17.57
CA SER A 107 -0.70 -23.06 16.45
C SER A 107 -0.51 -21.93 15.46
N TYR A 108 0.68 -21.85 14.90
CA TYR A 108 0.93 -20.94 13.79
C TYR A 108 0.23 -21.43 12.53
N ARG A 109 -0.13 -20.49 11.66
CA ARG A 109 -0.43 -20.82 10.27
C ARG A 109 0.82 -21.39 9.63
N ILE A 110 0.63 -22.39 8.78
CA ILE A 110 1.74 -23.09 8.15
C ILE A 110 2.34 -22.21 7.07
N LEU A 111 1.52 -21.48 6.31
CA LEU A 111 1.94 -20.61 5.22
C LEU A 111 1.60 -19.15 5.56
N GLN A 112 2.57 -18.26 5.34
CA GLN A 112 2.50 -16.81 5.55
C GLN A 112 3.13 -16.10 4.34
N VAL A 113 2.71 -14.87 4.05
CA VAL A 113 3.20 -14.05 2.92
C VAL A 113 3.32 -12.59 3.35
N ASP A 114 4.33 -11.88 2.86
CA ASP A 114 4.52 -10.43 3.05
C ASP A 114 5.60 -9.89 2.09
N ASP A 115 5.63 -8.58 1.84
CA ASP A 115 6.68 -7.87 1.10
C ASP A 115 7.72 -7.34 2.09
N LEU A 116 8.67 -8.19 2.47
CA LEU A 116 9.55 -7.92 3.61
C LEU A 116 10.72 -7.01 3.25
N ASP A 117 11.18 -6.99 2.00
CA ASP A 117 12.24 -6.08 1.58
C ASP A 117 11.77 -4.90 0.72
N GLY A 118 10.46 -4.76 0.53
CA GLY A 118 9.86 -3.59 -0.12
C GLY A 118 10.13 -3.55 -1.63
N ASP A 119 10.58 -4.65 -2.24
CA ASP A 119 10.86 -4.71 -3.68
C ASP A 119 9.58 -4.87 -4.53
N GLY A 120 8.43 -4.96 -3.86
CA GLY A 120 7.11 -5.13 -4.47
C GLY A 120 6.79 -6.57 -4.85
N VAL A 121 7.64 -7.54 -4.50
CA VAL A 121 7.40 -8.97 -4.70
C VAL A 121 7.34 -9.67 -3.35
N LEU A 122 6.27 -10.43 -3.14
CA LEU A 122 5.99 -11.11 -1.88
C LEU A 122 6.99 -12.24 -1.62
N GLU A 123 7.60 -12.21 -0.44
CA GLU A 123 8.13 -13.41 0.18
C GLU A 123 7.01 -14.29 0.70
N PHE A 124 7.33 -15.57 0.85
CA PHE A 124 6.54 -16.44 1.69
C PHE A 124 7.42 -17.33 2.55
N TRP A 125 6.91 -17.71 3.72
CA TRP A 125 7.59 -18.67 4.57
C TRP A 125 6.64 -19.72 5.10
N THR A 126 7.23 -20.87 5.39
CA THR A 126 6.52 -22.01 5.96
C THR A 126 6.96 -22.27 7.39
N LEU A 127 6.00 -22.56 8.27
CA LEU A 127 6.21 -23.07 9.62
C LEU A 127 5.65 -24.48 9.70
N PHE A 128 6.54 -25.47 9.73
CA PHE A 128 6.13 -26.88 9.64
C PHE A 128 6.87 -27.76 10.64
N HIS A 129 6.19 -28.79 11.17
CA HIS A 129 6.80 -29.81 12.03
C HIS A 129 6.86 -31.16 11.30
N PRO A 130 8.02 -31.55 10.73
CA PRO A 130 8.13 -32.79 9.96
C PRO A 130 7.97 -34.07 10.78
N GLU A 131 7.50 -35.13 10.14
CA GLU A 131 7.45 -36.48 10.70
C GLU A 131 8.85 -36.97 11.11
N GLY A 132 8.96 -37.54 12.31
CA GLY A 132 10.22 -38.05 12.83
C GLY A 132 11.23 -36.98 13.29
N SER A 133 10.94 -35.69 13.06
CA SER A 133 11.78 -34.59 13.53
C SER A 133 11.46 -34.19 14.98
N THR A 134 12.50 -33.85 15.73
CA THR A 134 12.38 -33.21 17.05
C THR A 134 12.33 -31.67 16.96
N TYR A 135 12.51 -31.12 15.76
CA TYR A 135 12.49 -29.69 15.49
C TYR A 135 11.33 -29.36 14.54
N ALA A 136 10.65 -28.25 14.83
CA ALA A 136 9.91 -27.51 13.83
C ALA A 136 10.89 -26.72 12.95
N GLU A 137 10.46 -26.39 11.74
CA GLU A 137 11.25 -25.67 10.75
C GLU A 137 10.49 -24.42 10.29
N LEU A 138 11.18 -23.29 10.26
CA LEU A 138 10.78 -22.10 9.53
C LEU A 138 11.62 -22.04 8.26
N THR A 139 11.01 -22.09 7.08
CA THR A 139 11.73 -21.96 5.80
C THR A 139 11.21 -20.77 5.04
N MET A 140 12.12 -19.84 4.71
CA MET A 140 11.83 -18.64 3.94
C MET A 140 12.09 -18.87 2.45
N HIS A 141 11.17 -18.39 1.61
CA HIS A 141 11.23 -18.47 0.17
C HIS A 141 11.13 -17.06 -0.42
N LYS A 142 12.08 -16.72 -1.30
CA LYS A 142 12.10 -15.44 -2.01
C LYS A 142 12.17 -15.68 -3.52
N TYR A 143 11.52 -14.80 -4.27
CA TYR A 143 11.59 -14.78 -5.72
C TYR A 143 12.96 -14.26 -6.17
N LYS A 144 13.70 -15.05 -6.95
CA LYS A 144 15.01 -14.67 -7.47
C LYS A 144 15.32 -15.39 -8.77
N ASN A 145 15.82 -14.65 -9.77
CA ASN A 145 16.12 -15.18 -11.10
C ASN A 145 14.90 -15.86 -11.75
N ASN A 146 13.73 -15.21 -11.68
CA ASN A 146 12.45 -15.66 -12.25
C ASN A 146 11.91 -16.98 -11.68
N CYS A 147 12.23 -17.28 -10.42
CA CYS A 147 11.66 -18.42 -9.70
C CYS A 147 11.78 -18.24 -8.19
N TYR A 148 10.91 -18.87 -7.42
CA TYR A 148 11.07 -18.95 -5.98
C TYR A 148 12.18 -19.92 -5.60
N LEU A 149 12.95 -19.56 -4.58
CA LEU A 149 14.00 -20.39 -3.99
C LEU A 149 13.95 -20.29 -2.47
N ALA A 150 14.23 -21.40 -1.79
CA ALA A 150 14.41 -21.39 -0.35
C ALA A 150 15.73 -20.67 -0.01
N VAL A 151 15.66 -19.60 0.78
CA VAL A 151 16.83 -18.77 1.13
C VAL A 151 17.47 -19.19 2.45
N PHE A 152 16.67 -19.55 3.46
CA PHE A 152 17.16 -20.11 4.71
C PHE A 152 16.13 -21.01 5.39
N THR A 153 16.62 -21.85 6.30
CA THR A 153 15.80 -22.63 7.24
C THR A 153 16.31 -22.45 8.67
N ALA A 154 15.39 -22.14 9.59
CA ALA A 154 15.63 -22.08 11.03
C ALA A 154 14.92 -23.22 11.77
N ARG A 155 15.43 -23.63 12.94
CA ARG A 155 14.96 -24.81 13.66
C ARG A 155 14.77 -24.57 15.15
N GLY A 156 13.56 -24.85 15.65
CA GLY A 156 13.23 -24.75 17.07
C GLY A 156 12.57 -26.03 17.59
N GLN A 157 12.95 -26.48 18.78
CA GLN A 157 12.31 -27.62 19.44
C GLN A 157 11.07 -27.25 20.25
N TYR A 158 11.09 -26.05 20.83
CA TYR A 158 10.03 -25.56 21.69
C TYR A 158 9.13 -24.59 20.93
N ASP A 159 9.74 -23.63 20.22
CA ASP A 159 9.04 -22.59 19.48
C ASP A 159 9.96 -21.96 18.40
N LEU A 160 9.37 -21.28 17.43
CA LEU A 160 10.02 -20.51 16.37
C LEU A 160 9.29 -19.18 16.18
N GLN A 161 9.95 -18.07 16.49
CA GLN A 161 9.42 -16.73 16.29
C GLN A 161 10.12 -16.07 15.11
N PHE A 162 9.36 -15.40 14.25
CA PHE A 162 9.90 -14.51 13.23
C PHE A 162 9.29 -13.13 13.44
N MET A 163 10.17 -12.16 13.69
CA MET A 163 9.82 -10.85 14.20
C MET A 163 10.39 -9.78 13.30
N ASP A 164 9.62 -8.72 13.09
CA ASP A 164 10.07 -7.47 12.54
C ASP A 164 10.32 -6.47 13.67
N TYR A 165 11.56 -5.99 13.80
CA TYR A 165 11.95 -4.95 14.77
C TYR A 165 12.10 -3.56 14.12
N GLY A 166 11.51 -3.34 12.94
CA GLY A 166 11.51 -2.10 12.15
C GLY A 166 12.74 -1.93 11.28
N GLU A 167 13.94 -2.16 11.82
CA GLU A 167 15.20 -2.10 11.05
C GLU A 167 15.77 -3.50 10.73
N GLU A 168 15.34 -4.53 11.47
CA GLU A 168 15.92 -5.87 11.40
C GLU A 168 14.84 -6.95 11.51
N PHE A 169 14.84 -7.89 10.56
CA PHE A 169 14.05 -9.12 10.62
C PHE A 169 14.81 -10.19 11.40
N VAL A 170 14.21 -10.72 12.46
CA VAL A 170 14.90 -11.60 13.41
C VAL A 170 14.13 -12.89 13.63
N VAL A 171 14.84 -14.01 13.47
CA VAL A 171 14.34 -15.33 13.84
C VAL A 171 14.87 -15.71 15.22
N HIS A 172 13.96 -16.03 16.14
CA HIS A 172 14.30 -16.62 17.43
C HIS A 172 14.04 -18.13 17.42
N GLU A 173 15.11 -18.89 17.58
CA GLU A 173 15.05 -20.35 17.74
C GLU A 173 15.03 -20.69 19.21
N VAL A 174 13.93 -21.32 19.64
CA VAL A 174 13.69 -21.62 21.05
C VAL A 174 13.77 -23.12 21.25
N ASN A 175 14.75 -23.52 22.05
CA ASN A 175 15.10 -24.90 22.26
C ASN A 175 15.03 -25.25 23.75
N TYR A 176 14.75 -26.51 24.05
CA TYR A 176 14.90 -26.98 25.43
C TYR A 176 16.38 -26.94 25.81
N GLU A 177 16.70 -26.53 27.04
CA GLU A 177 18.08 -26.55 27.50
C GLU A 177 18.66 -27.98 27.35
N ASN A 178 19.83 -28.09 26.71
CA ASN A 178 20.47 -29.36 26.37
C ASN A 178 19.61 -30.34 25.55
N GLY A 179 18.56 -29.85 24.86
CA GLY A 179 17.63 -30.65 24.06
C GLY A 179 16.67 -31.51 24.87
N LYS A 180 16.52 -31.28 26.18
CA LYS A 180 15.73 -32.11 27.07
C LYS A 180 14.32 -31.55 27.26
N THR A 181 13.31 -32.20 26.68
CA THR A 181 11.90 -31.77 26.72
C THR A 181 11.29 -31.61 28.13
N ASN A 182 11.94 -32.10 29.18
CA ASN A 182 11.54 -31.91 30.58
C ASN A 182 12.29 -30.78 31.29
N SER A 183 13.18 -30.04 30.61
CA SER A 183 13.93 -28.94 31.20
C SER A 183 13.02 -27.74 31.48
N PRO A 184 13.03 -27.15 32.70
CA PRO A 184 12.28 -25.94 33.00
C PRO A 184 12.87 -24.69 32.33
N LEU A 185 14.07 -24.79 31.76
CA LEU A 185 14.77 -23.71 31.07
C LEU A 185 14.73 -23.92 29.57
N LEU A 186 14.57 -22.81 28.87
CA LEU A 186 14.64 -22.68 27.43
C LEU A 186 15.89 -21.90 27.05
N THR A 187 16.45 -22.23 25.90
CA THR A 187 17.57 -21.52 25.28
C THR A 187 17.08 -20.86 24.01
N ILE A 188 17.18 -19.53 23.96
CA ILE A 188 16.88 -18.72 22.77
C ILE A 188 18.18 -18.39 22.06
N THR A 189 18.20 -18.60 20.75
CA THR A 189 19.23 -18.10 19.85
C THR A 189 18.57 -17.19 18.82
N SER A 190 19.08 -15.97 18.67
CA SER A 190 18.51 -14.96 17.77
C SER A 190 19.41 -14.76 16.55
N ARG A 191 18.83 -14.81 15.35
CA ARG A 191 19.54 -14.60 14.10
C ARG A 191 18.83 -13.54 13.25
N VAL A 192 19.58 -12.56 12.80
CA VAL A 192 19.08 -11.49 11.92
C VAL A 192 19.14 -11.99 10.48
N TRP A 193 18.07 -11.82 9.72
CA TRP A 193 18.07 -12.07 8.29
C TRP A 193 18.68 -10.87 7.57
N ASP A 194 19.82 -11.09 6.90
CA ASP A 194 20.42 -10.07 6.06
C ASP A 194 19.79 -10.13 4.67
N LEU A 195 19.01 -9.10 4.32
CA LEU A 195 18.31 -9.01 3.04
C LEU A 195 19.25 -8.99 1.83
N ARG A 196 20.52 -8.59 1.98
CA ARG A 196 21.46 -8.45 0.85
C ARG A 196 22.02 -9.78 0.38
N ASP A 197 22.39 -10.66 1.30
CA ASP A 197 22.93 -11.99 0.98
C ASP A 197 21.95 -13.14 1.28
N HIS A 198 20.76 -12.79 1.79
CA HIS A 198 19.68 -13.67 2.21
C HIS A 198 20.11 -14.77 3.19
N GLN A 199 21.11 -14.49 4.04
CA GLN A 199 21.57 -15.41 5.08
C GLN A 199 21.11 -14.97 6.47
N LEU A 200 20.91 -15.95 7.36
CA LEU A 200 20.74 -15.70 8.79
C LEU A 200 22.12 -15.48 9.44
N LYS A 201 22.33 -14.31 10.03
CA LYS A 201 23.57 -13.90 10.69
C LYS A 201 23.38 -13.80 12.21
N GLY A 202 24.46 -14.06 12.95
CA GLY A 202 24.45 -14.06 14.41
C GLY A 202 24.13 -15.44 15.00
N GLY A 203 23.50 -15.46 16.18
CA GLY A 203 23.20 -16.68 16.92
C GLY A 203 24.36 -17.27 17.72
N GLU A 204 25.47 -16.53 17.89
CA GLU A 204 26.59 -16.95 18.73
C GLU A 204 26.25 -16.90 20.23
N GLU A 205 25.36 -15.98 20.59
CA GLU A 205 24.90 -15.78 21.96
C GLU A 205 23.60 -16.52 22.20
N ALA A 206 23.54 -17.21 23.33
CA ALA A 206 22.41 -17.99 23.77
C ALA A 206 21.85 -17.41 25.07
N TYR A 207 20.55 -17.17 25.10
CA TYR A 207 19.85 -16.59 26.23
C TYR A 207 19.01 -17.65 26.91
N GLN A 208 19.04 -17.67 28.24
CA GLN A 208 18.27 -18.63 29.02
C GLN A 208 17.11 -17.95 29.73
N LEU A 209 15.93 -18.54 29.60
CA LEU A 209 14.69 -18.08 30.23
C LEU A 209 13.96 -19.28 30.81
N THR A 210 13.16 -19.06 31.85
CA THR A 210 12.22 -20.10 32.28
C THR A 210 11.07 -20.23 31.28
N ARG A 211 10.35 -21.35 31.29
CA ARG A 211 9.14 -21.51 30.45
C ARG A 211 8.06 -20.47 30.74
N GLU A 212 7.97 -20.02 31.99
CA GLU A 212 7.02 -19.00 32.42
C GLU A 212 7.40 -17.63 31.85
N ASP A 213 8.66 -17.21 32.03
CA ASP A 213 9.16 -15.96 31.45
C ASP A 213 9.04 -15.96 29.92
N TYR A 214 9.28 -17.11 29.28
CA TYR A 214 9.13 -17.25 27.85
C TYR A 214 7.68 -17.04 27.38
N ARG A 215 6.69 -17.47 28.15
CA ARG A 215 5.27 -17.26 27.78
C ARG A 215 4.93 -15.78 27.72
N HIS A 216 5.47 -14.97 28.64
CA HIS A 216 5.34 -13.52 28.60
C HIS A 216 6.12 -12.91 27.43
N PHE A 217 7.37 -13.37 27.23
CA PHE A 217 8.20 -12.93 26.11
C PHE A 217 7.54 -13.18 24.75
N ALA A 218 6.96 -14.36 24.54
CA ALA A 218 6.36 -14.74 23.26
C ALA A 218 5.06 -13.99 22.94
N ARG A 219 4.33 -13.55 23.98
CA ARG A 219 3.08 -12.80 23.83
C ARG A 219 3.29 -11.31 23.66
N SER A 220 4.32 -10.74 24.27
CA SER A 220 4.54 -9.30 24.20
C SER A 220 5.32 -8.87 22.95
N ARG A 221 5.00 -7.70 22.40
CA ARG A 221 5.78 -6.97 21.39
C ARG A 221 6.97 -6.23 21.99
N GLN A 222 6.89 -5.83 23.26
CA GLN A 222 8.01 -5.19 23.94
C GLN A 222 8.95 -6.25 24.53
N ARG A 223 10.14 -6.38 23.96
CA ARG A 223 11.08 -7.47 24.27
C ARG A 223 12.49 -6.96 24.55
N PRO A 224 13.29 -7.68 25.35
CA PRO A 224 14.72 -7.41 25.43
C PRO A 224 15.40 -7.65 24.08
N VAL A 225 16.32 -6.76 23.70
CA VAL A 225 17.17 -6.94 22.51
C VAL A 225 18.17 -8.07 22.77
N LEU A 226 18.00 -9.18 22.05
CA LEU A 226 18.83 -10.40 22.17
C LEU A 226 19.79 -10.59 20.98
N PHE A 227 20.05 -9.54 20.21
CA PHE A 227 20.87 -9.58 19.00
C PHE A 227 21.65 -8.28 18.80
N GLY A 228 22.57 -8.31 17.83
CA GLY A 228 23.35 -7.13 17.44
C GLY A 228 24.21 -6.51 18.55
N PRO A 229 24.65 -5.25 18.39
CA PRO A 229 25.40 -4.52 19.42
C PRO A 229 24.59 -4.23 20.69
N GLY A 230 23.26 -4.21 20.59
CA GLY A 230 22.34 -3.95 21.71
C GLY A 230 22.38 -5.03 22.79
N ALA A 231 22.52 -6.30 22.38
CA ALA A 231 22.66 -7.46 23.26
C ALA A 231 23.86 -7.37 24.24
N LYS A 232 24.94 -6.71 23.82
CA LYS A 232 26.21 -6.68 24.56
C LYS A 232 26.29 -5.56 25.60
N LYS A 233 25.22 -4.79 25.81
CA LYS A 233 25.17 -3.69 26.77
C LYS A 233 24.97 -4.23 28.19
N GLU A 234 25.62 -3.60 29.18
CA GLU A 234 25.49 -3.96 30.60
C GLU A 234 24.05 -3.81 31.14
N ARG A 235 23.22 -2.99 30.48
CA ARG A 235 21.81 -2.81 30.78
C ARG A 235 20.98 -3.32 29.61
N THR A 236 20.05 -4.25 29.90
CA THR A 236 19.08 -4.76 28.93
C THR A 236 18.26 -3.60 28.36
N VAL A 237 18.29 -3.47 27.03
CA VAL A 237 17.48 -2.52 26.27
C VAL A 237 16.24 -3.26 25.79
N LEU A 238 15.06 -2.62 25.93
CA LEU A 238 13.82 -3.13 25.35
C LEU A 238 13.61 -2.51 23.97
N CYS A 239 13.04 -3.28 23.06
CA CYS A 239 12.61 -2.85 21.74
C CYS A 239 11.19 -3.36 21.46
N TRP A 240 10.50 -2.66 20.56
CA TRP A 240 9.23 -3.10 20.01
C TRP A 240 9.50 -3.99 18.80
N GLY A 241 8.77 -5.10 18.69
CA GLY A 241 8.81 -5.96 17.51
C GLY A 241 7.44 -6.54 17.20
N ASN A 242 7.09 -6.57 15.92
CA ASN A 242 5.85 -7.13 15.39
C ASN A 242 6.07 -8.60 15.03
N SER A 243 5.11 -9.46 15.38
CA SER A 243 5.17 -10.87 14.98
C SER A 243 4.72 -11.02 13.53
N LEU A 244 5.61 -11.55 12.70
CA LEU A 244 5.28 -11.97 11.33
C LEU A 244 4.52 -13.31 11.35
N ASN A 245 4.72 -14.12 12.39
CA ASN A 245 4.03 -15.39 12.53
C ASN A 245 2.59 -15.18 13.03
N LYS A 246 1.61 -15.27 12.11
CA LYS A 246 0.18 -15.22 12.45
C LYS A 246 -0.33 -16.54 13.01
N LEU A 247 -1.19 -16.46 14.03
CA LEU A 247 -1.84 -17.62 14.65
C LEU A 247 -2.99 -18.18 13.79
N ALA A 248 -3.14 -19.49 13.79
CA ALA A 248 -4.19 -20.18 13.03
C ALA A 248 -5.56 -20.11 13.71
N GLU A 249 -5.59 -19.92 15.03
CA GLU A 249 -6.82 -19.80 15.80
C GLU A 249 -7.47 -18.42 15.68
N ILE A 250 -6.69 -17.39 15.34
CA ILE A 250 -7.20 -16.04 15.14
C ILE A 250 -7.89 -15.99 13.76
N PRO A 251 -9.21 -15.73 13.74
CA PRO A 251 -9.96 -15.67 12.50
C PRO A 251 -9.57 -14.45 11.66
N LEU A 252 -9.70 -14.59 10.34
CA LEU A 252 -9.55 -13.50 9.38
C LEU A 252 -10.92 -12.91 9.04
N ASP A 253 -10.93 -11.61 8.74
CA ASP A 253 -12.02 -10.84 8.14
C ASP A 253 -13.21 -10.49 9.04
N GLU A 254 -14.05 -9.59 8.49
CA GLU A 254 -15.27 -9.01 9.09
C GLU A 254 -16.26 -10.06 9.65
N ARG A 255 -16.28 -11.28 9.10
CA ARG A 255 -17.21 -12.35 9.50
C ARG A 255 -17.03 -12.83 10.94
N ALA A 256 -15.83 -12.69 11.50
CA ALA A 256 -15.56 -13.02 12.89
C ALA A 256 -15.87 -11.87 13.85
N LEU A 257 -15.96 -10.64 13.32
CA LEU A 257 -16.12 -9.41 14.09
C LEU A 257 -17.60 -9.04 14.29
N LEU A 258 -18.43 -9.18 13.25
CA LEU A 258 -19.85 -8.82 13.31
C LEU A 258 -20.62 -9.47 14.49
N PRO A 259 -20.38 -10.75 14.85
CA PRO A 259 -21.05 -11.36 16.00
C PRO A 259 -20.64 -10.77 17.37
N LEU A 260 -19.53 -10.04 17.43
CA LEU A 260 -19.06 -9.41 18.67
C LEU A 260 -19.82 -8.10 18.96
N LEU A 261 -20.27 -7.41 17.90
CA LEU A 261 -20.99 -6.16 18.03
C LEU A 261 -22.33 -6.37 18.75
N PRO A 262 -22.86 -5.33 19.44
CA PRO A 262 -24.22 -5.38 20.00
C PRO A 262 -25.24 -5.78 18.93
N GLY A 263 -26.25 -6.59 19.27
CA GLY A 263 -27.15 -7.19 18.27
C GLY A 263 -28.00 -6.23 17.40
N ASN A 264 -28.06 -4.94 17.75
CA ASN A 264 -28.70 -3.87 16.99
C ASN A 264 -27.70 -2.86 16.39
N ALA A 265 -26.39 -3.14 16.51
CA ALA A 265 -25.34 -2.33 15.93
C ALA A 265 -25.23 -2.58 14.43
N ASN A 266 -24.92 -1.53 13.69
CA ASN A 266 -24.46 -1.65 12.31
C ASN A 266 -23.01 -1.18 12.27
N LEU A 267 -22.10 -2.04 11.81
CA LEU A 267 -20.71 -1.66 11.58
C LEU A 267 -20.66 -0.48 10.62
N LEU A 268 -19.92 0.57 11.00
CA LEU A 268 -19.71 1.75 10.17
C LEU A 268 -18.36 1.62 9.46
N GLU A 269 -17.29 1.54 10.23
CA GLU A 269 -15.90 1.44 9.77
C GLU A 269 -15.10 0.57 10.75
N TRP A 270 -14.01 -0.02 10.28
CA TRP A 270 -13.04 -0.74 11.10
C TRP A 270 -11.62 -0.58 10.54
N GLU A 271 -10.64 -0.69 11.41
CA GLU A 271 -9.20 -0.68 11.13
C GLU A 271 -8.54 -1.79 11.98
N LEU A 272 -7.36 -2.26 11.58
CA LEU A 272 -6.61 -3.35 12.24
C LEU A 272 -5.17 -2.91 12.46
N ASP A 273 -4.67 -3.05 13.69
CA ASP A 273 -3.30 -2.63 14.00
C ASP A 273 -2.78 -3.40 15.24
N PRO A 274 -1.58 -4.00 15.18
CA PRO A 274 -0.96 -4.72 16.31
C PRO A 274 -0.33 -3.80 17.36
N ALA A 275 -0.37 -2.48 17.17
CA ALA A 275 0.18 -1.46 18.05
C ALA A 275 -0.86 -0.78 18.92
N LEU A 276 -2.01 -1.41 19.13
CA LEU A 276 -3.04 -0.88 20.02
C LEU A 276 -2.87 -1.39 21.45
N ASP A 277 -2.09 -2.45 21.64
CA ASP A 277 -1.55 -2.83 22.93
C ASP A 277 -0.12 -3.43 22.84
N ASP A 278 0.33 -4.07 23.92
CA ASP A 278 1.66 -4.65 24.03
C ASP A 278 1.74 -6.11 23.63
N ASP A 279 0.66 -6.75 23.18
CA ASP A 279 0.60 -8.14 22.75
C ASP A 279 0.83 -8.30 21.22
N VAL A 280 1.20 -9.49 20.77
CA VAL A 280 1.70 -9.76 19.41
C VAL A 280 0.62 -10.04 18.37
N ASP A 281 -0.63 -10.12 18.79
CA ASP A 281 -1.75 -10.28 17.87
C ASP A 281 -2.12 -8.94 17.20
N GLU A 282 -3.27 -8.92 16.55
CA GLU A 282 -3.73 -7.75 15.84
C GLU A 282 -5.10 -7.38 16.42
N GLU A 283 -5.24 -6.13 16.84
CA GLU A 283 -6.47 -5.66 17.45
C GLU A 283 -7.31 -4.90 16.43
N TYR A 284 -8.62 -5.12 16.48
CA TYR A 284 -9.55 -4.41 15.61
C TYR A 284 -10.14 -3.21 16.33
N VAL A 285 -10.09 -2.03 15.71
CA VAL A 285 -10.84 -0.85 16.17
C VAL A 285 -11.99 -0.64 15.22
N PHE A 286 -13.18 -0.40 15.74
CA PHE A 286 -14.33 -0.16 14.89
C PHE A 286 -15.23 0.91 15.46
N THR A 287 -15.91 1.60 14.54
CA THR A 287 -17.03 2.46 14.85
C THR A 287 -18.31 1.79 14.37
N TYR A 288 -19.37 1.97 15.15
CA TYR A 288 -20.65 1.32 14.86
C TYR A 288 -21.82 2.21 15.27
N LEU A 289 -22.92 2.02 14.56
CA LEU A 289 -24.15 2.79 14.69
C LEU A 289 -25.14 2.06 15.59
N LEU A 290 -25.66 2.76 16.60
CA LEU A 290 -26.73 2.29 17.48
C LEU A 290 -27.88 3.29 17.55
N PRO A 291 -29.14 2.83 17.60
CA PRO A 291 -30.26 3.69 17.95
C PRO A 291 -30.06 4.31 19.35
N ASP A 292 -30.28 5.61 19.46
CA ASP A 292 -30.23 6.31 20.74
C ASP A 292 -31.33 5.77 21.69
N PRO A 293 -31.00 5.32 22.91
CA PRO A 293 -31.98 4.78 23.85
C PRO A 293 -33.09 5.77 24.25
N GLU A 294 -32.74 7.06 24.31
CA GLU A 294 -33.65 8.14 24.72
C GLU A 294 -34.42 8.72 23.52
N SER A 295 -33.86 8.60 22.32
CA SER A 295 -34.49 9.09 21.08
C SER A 295 -34.21 8.16 19.90
N PRO A 296 -34.94 7.05 19.71
CA PRO A 296 -34.65 6.05 18.67
C PRO A 296 -34.65 6.56 17.22
N SER A 297 -35.16 7.77 16.98
CA SER A 297 -35.04 8.47 15.70
C SER A 297 -33.65 9.08 15.44
N LYS A 298 -32.79 9.12 16.46
CA LYS A 298 -31.38 9.52 16.38
C LYS A 298 -30.51 8.27 16.41
N ILE A 299 -29.43 8.32 15.64
CA ILE A 299 -28.44 7.23 15.55
C ILE A 299 -27.14 7.75 16.15
N ARG A 300 -26.64 7.05 17.17
CA ARG A 300 -25.35 7.30 17.82
C ARG A 300 -24.25 6.53 17.08
N ILE A 301 -23.09 7.15 16.93
CA ILE A 301 -21.83 6.44 16.67
C ILE A 301 -21.20 6.14 18.03
N GLN A 302 -20.74 4.91 18.19
CA GLN A 302 -19.84 4.49 19.27
C GLN A 302 -18.58 3.86 18.66
N ALA A 303 -17.52 3.77 19.47
CA ALA A 303 -16.30 3.08 19.10
C ALA A 303 -15.98 1.98 20.11
N ALA A 304 -15.31 0.93 19.66
CA ALA A 304 -14.79 -0.13 20.53
C ALA A 304 -13.59 -0.81 19.88
N LEU A 305 -12.81 -1.48 20.73
CA LEU A 305 -11.68 -2.34 20.39
C LEU A 305 -12.13 -3.80 20.49
N ALA A 306 -11.68 -4.69 19.61
CA ALA A 306 -11.75 -6.13 19.78
C ALA A 306 -10.33 -6.67 19.94
N ASP A 307 -10.06 -7.13 21.14
CA ASP A 307 -8.75 -7.62 21.62
C ASP A 307 -8.84 -9.15 21.83
N TRP A 308 -7.79 -9.88 21.46
CA TRP A 308 -7.75 -11.33 21.57
C TRP A 308 -7.43 -11.82 22.99
N ASP A 309 -8.45 -12.39 23.66
CA ASP A 309 -8.26 -13.01 24.97
C ASP A 309 -7.57 -14.38 24.84
N PHE A 310 -6.24 -14.41 25.01
CA PHE A 310 -5.41 -15.63 24.98
C PHE A 310 -5.78 -16.70 26.01
N GLU A 311 -6.58 -16.41 27.04
CA GLU A 311 -7.01 -17.42 28.00
C GLU A 311 -8.38 -18.01 27.63
N ARG A 312 -9.23 -17.23 26.95
CA ARG A 312 -10.55 -17.68 26.48
C ARG A 312 -10.60 -18.08 25.01
N CYS A 313 -9.52 -17.87 24.26
CA CYS A 313 -9.40 -18.16 22.83
C CYS A 313 -10.50 -17.49 22.00
N ARG A 314 -10.77 -16.20 22.24
CA ARG A 314 -11.78 -15.44 21.49
C ARG A 314 -11.52 -13.95 21.61
N TYR A 315 -11.95 -13.20 20.61
CA TYR A 315 -12.02 -11.75 20.71
C TYR A 315 -13.00 -11.31 21.81
N GLN A 316 -12.58 -10.31 22.58
CA GLN A 316 -13.40 -9.61 23.55
C GLN A 316 -13.60 -8.16 23.09
N LEU A 317 -14.86 -7.74 23.07
CA LEU A 317 -15.20 -6.34 22.78
C LEU A 317 -14.96 -5.45 24.01
N VAL A 318 -14.19 -4.38 23.83
CA VAL A 318 -13.92 -3.35 24.83
C VAL A 318 -14.44 -2.00 24.32
N PRO A 319 -15.53 -1.47 24.90
CA PRO A 319 -16.04 -0.15 24.53
C PRO A 319 -15.04 0.96 24.80
N LEU A 320 -14.85 1.85 23.82
CA LEU A 320 -14.01 3.05 23.96
C LEU A 320 -14.85 4.24 24.44
N PRO A 321 -14.23 5.23 25.13
CA PRO A 321 -14.92 6.43 25.63
C PRO A 321 -15.24 7.43 24.50
N PHE A 322 -15.96 6.99 23.47
CA PHE A 322 -16.40 7.82 22.36
C PHE A 322 -17.90 7.69 22.10
N GLU A 323 -18.57 8.84 21.98
CA GLU A 323 -19.97 8.93 21.61
C GLU A 323 -20.22 10.17 20.76
N ALA A 324 -20.85 9.97 19.60
CA ALA A 324 -21.27 11.01 18.67
C ALA A 324 -22.57 10.59 17.96
N TYR A 325 -23.02 11.36 16.97
CA TYR A 325 -24.23 11.09 16.18
C TYR A 325 -23.91 11.05 14.68
N GLY A 326 -24.83 10.50 13.88
CA GLY A 326 -24.82 10.63 12.41
C GLY A 326 -23.68 9.88 11.72
N ARG A 327 -23.30 10.29 10.51
CA ARG A 327 -22.04 9.89 9.85
C ARG A 327 -21.29 11.21 9.65
N ALA A 328 -20.15 11.38 10.32
CA ALA A 328 -19.37 12.62 10.40
C ALA A 328 -19.46 13.45 9.11
N ARG A 329 -20.31 14.49 9.13
CA ARG A 329 -20.55 15.37 7.99
C ARG A 329 -20.51 16.83 8.39
N ASP A 330 -19.82 17.65 7.62
CA ASP A 330 -19.86 19.10 7.84
C ASP A 330 -21.10 19.76 7.22
N GLN A 331 -21.21 21.09 7.36
CA GLN A 331 -22.31 21.86 6.77
C GLN A 331 -22.30 21.91 5.25
N GLU A 332 -21.15 21.68 4.62
CA GLU A 332 -21.00 21.69 3.17
C GLU A 332 -21.31 20.32 2.56
N GLY A 333 -21.43 19.28 3.40
CA GLY A 333 -21.88 17.94 3.03
C GLY A 333 -20.75 16.93 2.85
N TYR A 334 -19.51 17.30 3.17
CA TYR A 334 -18.35 16.40 3.07
C TYR A 334 -18.45 15.31 4.14
N LEU A 335 -18.13 14.08 3.75
CA LEU A 335 -18.12 12.91 4.62
C LEU A 335 -16.69 12.66 5.09
N TYR A 336 -16.53 12.39 6.38
CA TYR A 336 -15.24 12.03 6.97
C TYR A 336 -15.23 10.57 7.40
N LYS A 337 -14.03 9.95 7.43
CA LYS A 337 -13.79 8.74 8.23
C LYS A 337 -14.08 9.06 9.70
N SER A 338 -14.52 8.04 10.42
CA SER A 338 -14.96 8.10 11.80
C SER A 338 -13.94 7.57 12.80
N VAL A 339 -12.96 6.78 12.35
CA VAL A 339 -11.83 6.26 13.13
C VAL A 339 -10.52 6.57 12.42
N TYR A 340 -9.51 6.87 13.21
CA TYR A 340 -8.15 7.12 12.77
C TYR A 340 -7.16 6.52 13.77
N ILE A 341 -6.14 5.85 13.24
CA ILE A 341 -4.99 5.38 14.01
C ILE A 341 -3.89 6.42 13.89
N LEU A 342 -3.35 6.83 15.03
CA LEU A 342 -2.35 7.88 15.16
C LEU A 342 -1.08 7.27 15.68
N HIS A 343 0.00 7.36 14.91
CA HIS A 343 1.26 6.71 15.28
C HIS A 343 1.89 7.35 16.51
N GLY A 344 2.20 6.52 17.50
CA GLY A 344 2.98 6.90 18.68
C GLY A 344 4.32 6.18 18.71
N ASN A 345 5.02 6.30 19.84
CA ASN A 345 6.28 5.59 20.07
C ASN A 345 6.01 4.16 20.54
N GLY A 346 5.80 3.26 19.58
CA GLY A 346 5.59 1.82 19.78
C GLY A 346 4.14 1.43 20.07
N LEU A 347 3.38 2.28 20.75
CA LEU A 347 1.93 2.16 20.87
C LEU A 347 1.25 3.28 20.09
N ASN A 348 0.26 2.90 19.28
CA ASN A 348 -0.57 3.81 18.52
C ASN A 348 -1.72 4.34 19.39
N HIS A 349 -2.19 5.52 19.02
CA HIS A 349 -3.27 6.26 19.63
C HIS A 349 -4.48 6.31 18.69
N LEU A 350 -5.64 6.72 19.20
CA LEU A 350 -6.87 6.70 18.41
C LEU A 350 -7.52 8.07 18.38
N ALA A 351 -8.05 8.44 17.22
CA ALA A 351 -8.93 9.59 17.09
C ALA A 351 -10.24 9.18 16.44
N PHE A 352 -11.32 9.81 16.89
CA PHE A 352 -12.66 9.53 16.43
C PHE A 352 -13.38 10.81 16.05
N LEU A 353 -14.13 10.75 14.95
CA LEU A 353 -14.92 11.87 14.45
C LEU A 353 -16.37 11.43 14.21
N GLY A 354 -17.30 12.27 14.64
CA GLY A 354 -18.73 12.09 14.40
C GLY A 354 -19.45 13.43 14.35
N ASN A 355 -20.76 13.42 14.10
CA ASN A 355 -21.54 14.62 14.29
C ASN A 355 -21.82 14.87 15.78
N GLY A 356 -21.82 16.13 16.20
CA GLY A 356 -22.26 16.52 17.53
C GLY A 356 -23.76 16.32 17.73
N ALA A 357 -24.24 16.68 18.93
CA ALA A 357 -25.65 16.47 19.32
C ALA A 357 -26.66 17.23 18.44
N GLU A 358 -26.23 18.35 17.86
CA GLU A 358 -26.99 19.12 16.87
C GLU A 358 -26.39 18.85 15.49
N LEU A 359 -27.09 18.16 14.60
CA LEU A 359 -26.68 18.11 13.19
C LEU A 359 -26.83 19.51 12.58
N PRO A 360 -25.84 20.04 11.85
CA PRO A 360 -24.62 19.40 11.30
C PRO A 360 -23.30 19.73 12.03
N SER A 361 -23.29 19.86 13.37
CA SER A 361 -22.04 20.02 14.12
C SER A 361 -21.16 18.77 14.05
N LEU A 362 -19.85 18.96 14.20
CA LEU A 362 -18.82 17.93 14.28
C LEU A 362 -18.28 17.84 15.71
N LYS A 363 -17.96 16.62 16.13
CA LYS A 363 -17.29 16.29 17.39
C LYS A 363 -16.10 15.39 17.09
N PHE A 364 -14.91 15.84 17.47
CA PHE A 364 -13.65 15.11 17.37
C PHE A 364 -13.17 14.75 18.77
N ALA A 365 -12.79 13.50 18.99
CA ALA A 365 -12.22 13.03 20.25
C ALA A 365 -10.89 12.33 19.98
N VAL A 366 -9.86 12.68 20.74
CA VAL A 366 -8.54 12.04 20.69
C VAL A 366 -8.35 11.25 21.96
N LEU A 367 -7.90 10.00 21.83
CA LEU A 367 -7.62 9.09 22.92
C LEU A 367 -6.13 8.73 22.94
N ASN A 368 -5.50 8.92 24.11
CA ASN A 368 -4.15 8.46 24.37
C ASN A 368 -4.16 6.98 24.75
N ASN A 369 -3.17 6.24 24.25
CA ASN A 369 -2.90 4.87 24.70
C ASN A 369 -1.81 4.91 25.78
N ASN A 370 -2.13 4.43 26.98
CA ASN A 370 -1.18 4.35 28.09
C ASN A 370 -0.57 2.94 28.27
N GLY A 371 -0.87 2.01 27.36
CA GLY A 371 -0.48 0.60 27.41
C GLY A 371 -1.36 -0.30 28.28
N LEU A 372 -2.37 0.24 28.96
CA LEU A 372 -3.35 -0.54 29.73
C LEU A 372 -4.79 -0.29 29.25
N PHE A 373 -5.09 0.94 28.84
CA PHE A 373 -6.39 1.36 28.32
C PHE A 373 -6.26 2.70 27.59
N PHE A 374 -7.30 3.05 26.85
CA PHE A 374 -7.40 4.35 26.18
C PHE A 374 -8.02 5.41 27.09
N GLU A 375 -7.36 6.56 27.21
CA GLU A 375 -7.80 7.73 27.98
C GLU A 375 -8.18 8.89 27.05
N GLU A 376 -9.27 9.60 27.35
CA GLU A 376 -9.65 10.80 26.60
C GLU A 376 -8.61 11.92 26.79
N ALA A 377 -7.89 12.24 25.72
CA ALA A 377 -6.87 13.29 25.72
C ALA A 377 -7.50 14.67 25.47
N ALA A 378 -8.40 14.76 24.48
CA ALA A 378 -9.09 15.99 24.15
C ALA A 378 -10.37 15.77 23.35
N VAL A 379 -11.32 16.71 23.49
CA VAL A 379 -12.57 16.73 22.73
C VAL A 379 -12.81 18.12 22.16
N PHE A 380 -13.08 18.17 20.87
CA PHE A 380 -13.32 19.41 20.12
C PHE A 380 -14.68 19.34 19.44
N ASN A 381 -15.34 20.49 19.37
CA ASN A 381 -16.61 20.63 18.68
C ASN A 381 -16.53 21.83 17.75
N ALA A 382 -17.15 21.70 16.58
CA ALA A 382 -17.28 22.80 15.63
C ALA A 382 -18.60 22.67 14.89
N ASN A 383 -19.32 23.77 14.70
CA ASN A 383 -20.60 23.72 14.02
C ASN A 383 -20.48 23.77 12.49
N TRP A 384 -19.32 24.18 11.95
CA TRP A 384 -19.12 24.40 10.51
C TRP A 384 -17.98 23.60 9.92
N HIS A 385 -16.79 23.61 10.53
CA HIS A 385 -15.63 22.85 10.04
C HIS A 385 -14.67 22.49 11.18
N LEU A 386 -14.05 21.31 11.10
CA LEU A 386 -13.08 20.83 12.08
C LEU A 386 -11.91 20.18 11.34
N GLN A 387 -10.68 20.51 11.74
CA GLN A 387 -9.47 19.87 11.21
C GLN A 387 -8.55 19.46 12.35
N PHE A 388 -7.84 18.37 12.11
CA PHE A 388 -6.73 17.92 12.93
C PHE A 388 -5.51 17.75 12.03
N LEU A 389 -4.35 18.25 12.48
CA LEU A 389 -3.18 18.41 11.65
C LEU A 389 -1.93 18.03 12.44
N GLU A 390 -1.05 17.27 11.81
CA GLU A 390 0.33 17.11 12.25
C GLU A 390 1.18 18.25 11.67
N CYS A 391 1.93 18.92 12.53
CA CYS A 391 2.71 20.10 12.22
C CYS A 391 4.16 19.87 12.63
N TYR A 392 5.07 19.80 11.65
CA TYR A 392 6.49 19.75 11.94
C TYR A 392 7.11 21.14 11.81
N ARG A 393 7.46 21.78 12.94
CA ARG A 393 8.11 23.10 12.95
C ARG A 393 9.35 23.05 13.84
N ASN A 394 10.47 23.60 13.34
CA ASN A 394 11.74 23.67 14.08
C ASN A 394 12.23 22.32 14.64
N GLN A 395 12.09 21.24 13.87
CA GLN A 395 12.46 19.87 14.28
C GLN A 395 11.60 19.27 15.41
N THR A 396 10.41 19.82 15.66
CA THR A 396 9.49 19.31 16.66
C THR A 396 8.14 19.04 16.01
N LEU A 397 7.62 17.82 16.24
CA LEU A 397 6.26 17.45 15.88
C LEU A 397 5.29 18.12 16.88
N SER A 398 4.27 18.79 16.37
CA SER A 398 3.15 19.30 17.12
C SER A 398 1.84 18.90 16.45
N TYR A 399 0.78 18.86 17.23
CA TYR A 399 -0.55 18.50 16.77
C TYR A 399 -1.44 19.71 16.89
N GLN A 400 -2.09 20.09 15.79
CA GLN A 400 -2.93 21.26 15.72
C GLN A 400 -4.37 20.88 15.42
N VAL A 401 -5.31 21.38 16.22
CA VAL A 401 -6.75 21.27 15.95
C VAL A 401 -7.28 22.65 15.61
N ILE A 402 -8.01 22.75 14.51
CA ILE A 402 -8.67 23.98 14.09
C ILE A 402 -10.17 23.75 14.14
N THR A 403 -10.86 24.53 14.97
CA THR A 403 -12.33 24.51 15.05
C THR A 403 -12.89 25.78 14.45
N ALA A 404 -13.90 25.66 13.60
CA ALA A 404 -14.59 26.79 13.00
C ALA A 404 -16.09 26.73 13.25
N ASP A 405 -16.60 27.78 13.90
CA ASP A 405 -18.02 27.98 14.15
C ASP A 405 -18.54 29.13 13.28
N ARG A 406 -19.50 28.82 12.40
CA ARG A 406 -20.16 29.82 11.57
C ARG A 406 -21.38 30.36 12.28
N ASP A 407 -21.41 31.66 12.45
CA ASP A 407 -22.58 32.38 12.95
C ASP A 407 -23.64 32.45 11.85
N LYS A 408 -24.85 31.97 12.15
CA LYS A 408 -25.94 31.86 11.15
C LYS A 408 -26.52 33.22 10.74
N GLU A 409 -26.43 34.23 11.59
CA GLU A 409 -27.02 35.56 11.34
C GLU A 409 -26.08 36.45 10.55
N THR A 410 -24.81 36.45 10.91
CA THR A 410 -23.78 37.32 10.32
C THR A 410 -22.99 36.64 9.21
N GLY A 411 -22.97 35.31 9.17
CA GLY A 411 -22.18 34.52 8.23
C GLY A 411 -20.67 34.54 8.51
N LEU A 412 -20.22 35.21 9.57
CA LEU A 412 -18.84 35.23 10.01
C LEU A 412 -18.45 33.91 10.66
N VAL A 413 -17.17 33.59 10.56
CA VAL A 413 -16.58 32.35 11.06
C VAL A 413 -15.70 32.70 12.25
N LYS A 414 -16.04 32.16 13.42
CA LYS A 414 -15.20 32.19 14.61
C LYS A 414 -14.28 30.98 14.58
N THR A 415 -12.99 31.23 14.43
CA THR A 415 -11.95 30.21 14.28
C THR A 415 -11.09 30.17 15.54
N LYS A 416 -10.88 28.97 16.09
CA LYS A 416 -9.94 28.73 17.18
C LYS A 416 -8.92 27.70 16.77
N VAL A 417 -7.67 27.96 17.12
CA VAL A 417 -6.56 27.05 16.88
C VAL A 417 -6.06 26.54 18.23
N PHE A 418 -5.92 25.23 18.33
CA PHE A 418 -5.34 24.53 19.48
C PHE A 418 -4.08 23.83 19.05
N GLU A 419 -3.06 23.79 19.90
CA GLU A 419 -1.83 23.06 19.63
C GLU A 419 -1.44 22.23 20.85
N ALA A 420 -1.01 21.00 20.62
CA ALA A 420 -0.40 20.09 21.57
C ALA A 420 0.95 19.61 21.03
N PHE A 421 1.79 19.08 21.91
CA PHE A 421 3.03 18.41 21.56
C PHE A 421 2.96 16.97 22.09
N PRO A 422 3.65 16.01 21.46
CA PRO A 422 3.82 14.70 22.05
C PRO A 422 4.53 14.81 23.41
N GLU A 423 4.02 14.12 24.41
CA GLU A 423 4.52 14.06 25.77
C GLU A 423 4.43 12.62 26.30
N GLY A 424 5.38 12.19 27.12
CA GLY A 424 5.32 10.87 27.76
C GLY A 424 6.25 9.84 27.15
N ALA A 425 5.94 8.56 27.34
CA ALA A 425 6.80 7.44 26.94
C ALA A 425 6.41 6.86 25.57
N TYR A 426 5.13 6.99 25.21
CA TYR A 426 4.54 6.51 23.98
C TYR A 426 4.24 7.65 23.01
N ASP A 427 4.78 8.85 23.27
CA ASP A 427 4.50 10.07 22.53
C ASP A 427 3.01 10.46 22.58
N GLU A 428 2.40 10.29 23.75
CA GLU A 428 1.00 10.63 24.01
C GLU A 428 0.69 12.10 23.71
N PHE A 429 -0.55 12.41 23.32
CA PHE A 429 -0.97 13.79 23.11
C PHE A 429 -0.92 14.57 24.43
N GLY A 430 -0.03 15.57 24.48
CA GLY A 430 0.02 16.55 25.56
C GLY A 430 -1.23 17.44 25.59
N LEU A 431 -1.23 18.42 26.51
CA LEU A 431 -2.37 19.31 26.67
C LEU A 431 -2.56 20.22 25.44
N PHE A 432 -3.74 20.17 24.83
CA PHE A 432 -4.12 21.10 23.77
C PHE A 432 -4.36 22.52 24.29
N LEU A 433 -3.47 23.44 23.95
CA LEU A 433 -3.52 24.84 24.35
C LEU A 433 -4.03 25.71 23.20
N SER A 434 -4.98 26.60 23.48
CA SER A 434 -5.47 27.54 22.48
C SER A 434 -4.39 28.58 22.15
N ARG A 435 -4.02 28.67 20.86
CA ARG A 435 -3.06 29.65 20.33
C ARG A 435 -3.70 31.00 20.03
N GLY A 436 -5.00 31.03 19.80
CA GLY A 436 -5.74 32.25 19.48
C GLY A 436 -7.17 31.96 19.03
N GLU A 437 -7.97 33.02 19.01
CA GLU A 437 -9.31 33.04 18.44
C GLU A 437 -9.40 34.24 17.48
N GLU A 438 -9.93 33.99 16.28
CA GLU A 438 -10.11 35.02 15.26
C GLU A 438 -11.53 34.96 14.68
N ILE A 439 -12.02 36.10 14.18
CA ILE A 439 -13.30 36.19 13.48
C ILE A 439 -13.01 36.57 12.04
N LEU A 440 -13.34 35.66 11.13
CA LEU A 440 -13.01 35.75 9.72
C LEU A 440 -14.28 35.74 8.87
N THR A 441 -14.18 36.28 7.66
CA THR A 441 -15.18 35.95 6.63
C THR A 441 -14.94 34.51 6.15
N THR A 442 -15.96 33.85 5.62
CA THR A 442 -15.82 32.51 5.01
C THR A 442 -14.66 32.46 4.01
N ARG A 443 -14.48 33.52 3.20
CA ARG A 443 -13.38 33.61 2.22
C ARG A 443 -12.01 33.65 2.88
N ASN A 444 -11.84 34.43 3.95
CA ASN A 444 -10.56 34.56 4.63
C ASN A 444 -10.22 33.28 5.39
N TYR A 445 -11.21 32.71 6.09
CA TYR A 445 -11.05 31.38 6.69
C TYR A 445 -10.63 30.35 5.64
N LYS A 446 -11.32 30.31 4.49
CA LYS A 446 -10.98 29.35 3.44
C LYS A 446 -9.57 29.51 2.88
N LYS A 447 -9.09 30.75 2.83
CA LYS A 447 -7.73 31.05 2.38
C LYS A 447 -6.66 30.62 3.39
N GLU A 448 -6.95 30.69 4.67
CA GLU A 448 -5.95 30.59 5.74
C GLU A 448 -5.93 29.24 6.44
N TYR A 449 -7.09 28.61 6.60
CA TYR A 449 -7.25 27.41 7.41
C TYR A 449 -7.97 26.27 6.68
N TYR A 450 -8.61 26.50 5.54
CA TYR A 450 -9.41 25.44 4.91
C TYR A 450 -8.56 24.57 4.00
N HIS A 451 -7.92 23.61 4.65
CA HIS A 451 -7.27 22.44 4.07
C HIS A 451 -8.34 21.34 3.95
N ILE A 452 -8.81 21.09 2.73
CA ILE A 452 -9.43 19.80 2.40
C ILE A 452 -8.35 19.01 1.70
N GLU A 453 -8.06 17.81 2.22
CA GLU A 453 -7.19 16.84 1.56
C GLU A 453 -7.79 16.45 0.21
N GLU A 454 -6.93 16.28 -0.78
CA GLU A 454 -7.37 15.90 -2.11
C GLU A 454 -7.96 14.50 -2.03
N PRO A 455 -9.17 14.26 -2.59
CA PRO A 455 -9.72 12.92 -2.63
C PRO A 455 -8.76 12.02 -3.43
N VAL A 456 -8.22 10.99 -2.77
CA VAL A 456 -7.48 9.94 -3.46
C VAL A 456 -8.52 9.10 -4.20
N TRP A 457 -8.36 9.00 -5.51
CA TRP A 457 -9.17 8.11 -6.33
C TRP A 457 -8.63 6.68 -6.17
N SER A 458 -9.25 5.88 -5.33
CA SER A 458 -9.08 4.43 -5.39
C SER A 458 -10.05 3.83 -6.41
N GLY A 459 -9.77 2.62 -6.92
CA GLY A 459 -10.66 1.89 -7.82
C GLY A 459 -12.08 1.65 -7.24
N GLY A 460 -12.26 1.84 -5.92
CA GLY A 460 -13.53 1.70 -5.19
C GLY A 460 -14.34 2.97 -4.99
N GLY A 461 -13.82 4.16 -5.31
CA GLY A 461 -14.49 5.45 -5.11
C GLY A 461 -13.71 6.43 -4.23
N TYR A 462 -14.43 7.32 -3.53
CA TYR A 462 -13.81 8.35 -2.68
C TYR A 462 -13.27 7.73 -1.39
N GLU A 463 -11.97 7.78 -1.20
CA GLU A 463 -11.33 7.69 0.11
C GLU A 463 -10.99 9.11 0.56
N TYR A 464 -11.60 9.55 1.65
CA TYR A 464 -11.23 10.78 2.33
C TYR A 464 -10.37 10.41 3.52
N LEU A 465 -9.15 10.93 3.53
CA LEU A 465 -8.36 11.04 4.75
C LEU A 465 -8.62 12.43 5.35
N LEU A 466 -8.49 12.52 6.67
CA LEU A 466 -8.53 13.77 7.43
C LEU A 466 -7.19 13.98 8.15
N LEU A 467 -6.18 13.24 7.70
CA LEU A 467 -4.87 13.11 8.28
C LEU A 467 -3.90 12.91 7.12
N GLU A 468 -3.31 14.01 6.64
CA GLU A 468 -1.90 14.31 6.83
C GLU A 468 -1.55 15.76 6.42
N THR A 469 -0.98 16.48 7.39
CA THR A 469 -0.12 17.67 7.32
C THR A 469 -0.60 18.98 6.66
N PHE A 470 -0.24 20.09 7.33
CA PHE A 470 -0.34 21.46 6.83
C PHE A 470 0.52 21.62 5.56
N HIS A 471 -0.08 22.03 4.44
CA HIS A 471 0.67 22.55 3.29
C HIS A 471 0.46 24.06 3.19
N GLU A 472 1.37 24.85 3.76
CA GLU A 472 1.73 26.06 3.02
C GLU A 472 2.14 25.60 1.61
N LYS A 473 1.79 26.35 0.55
CA LYS A 473 2.26 26.01 -0.80
C LYS A 473 3.78 26.21 -0.82
N ILE A 474 4.50 25.16 -0.48
CA ILE A 474 5.95 25.08 -0.53
C ILE A 474 6.26 24.57 -1.94
N ASP A 475 6.93 25.40 -2.74
CA ASP A 475 7.44 24.95 -4.03
C ASP A 475 8.43 23.79 -3.78
N PRO A 476 8.12 22.54 -4.20
CA PRO A 476 8.95 21.37 -3.93
C PRO A 476 10.34 21.48 -4.54
N PHE A 477 10.51 22.32 -5.55
CA PHE A 477 11.74 22.46 -6.30
C PHE A 477 12.60 23.66 -5.85
N ALA A 478 12.02 24.61 -5.11
CA ALA A 478 12.73 25.80 -4.65
C ALA A 478 13.25 25.70 -3.20
N ASN A 479 12.85 24.68 -2.44
CA ASN A 479 13.17 24.55 -1.02
C ASN A 479 14.24 23.49 -0.75
N ARG A 480 14.97 23.65 0.36
CA ARG A 480 15.81 22.56 0.89
C ARG A 480 14.88 21.54 1.54
N LEU A 481 15.00 20.27 1.16
CA LEU A 481 14.20 19.22 1.75
C LEU A 481 14.49 19.08 3.26
N PRO A 482 13.48 18.78 4.09
CA PRO A 482 13.67 18.56 5.52
C PRO A 482 14.49 17.29 5.81
N GLY A 483 14.96 17.11 7.05
CA GLY A 483 15.61 15.85 7.42
C GLY A 483 16.90 15.52 6.65
N THR A 484 17.73 16.52 6.28
CA THR A 484 18.97 16.32 5.49
C THR A 484 19.99 15.36 6.11
N THR A 485 19.81 14.97 7.37
CA THR A 485 20.63 14.00 8.10
C THR A 485 20.00 12.61 8.21
N TYR A 486 18.79 12.40 7.67
CA TYR A 486 18.12 11.10 7.64
C TYR A 486 18.87 10.14 6.69
N SER A 487 19.04 8.90 7.12
CA SER A 487 19.84 7.88 6.43
C SER A 487 19.14 6.53 6.28
N GLY A 488 17.81 6.49 6.43
CA GLY A 488 17.01 5.29 6.19
C GLY A 488 16.48 5.23 4.75
N PRO A 489 15.54 4.29 4.47
CA PRO A 489 14.94 4.09 3.15
C PRO A 489 14.31 5.35 2.54
N ILE A 490 14.28 5.44 1.21
CA ILE A 490 13.71 6.61 0.52
C ILE A 490 12.19 6.71 0.72
N ASP A 491 11.48 5.59 0.82
CA ASP A 491 10.04 5.54 1.08
C ASP A 491 9.68 6.10 2.46
N ASP A 492 10.38 5.64 3.51
CA ASP A 492 10.24 6.20 4.86
C ASP A 492 10.52 7.71 4.89
N TYR A 493 11.51 8.15 4.11
CA TYR A 493 11.81 9.58 4.01
C TYR A 493 10.68 10.36 3.32
N ILE A 494 10.13 9.83 2.23
CA ILE A 494 8.98 10.41 1.53
C ILE A 494 7.81 10.55 2.51
N PHE A 495 7.46 9.47 3.21
CA PHE A 495 6.38 9.44 4.18
C PHE A 495 6.61 10.41 5.34
N LYS A 496 7.79 10.39 5.94
CA LYS A 496 8.11 11.17 7.15
C LYS A 496 8.31 12.66 6.88
N TYR A 497 8.81 13.03 5.70
CA TYR A 497 9.32 14.38 5.46
C TYR A 497 8.76 15.06 4.21
N LEU A 498 8.24 14.32 3.24
CA LEU A 498 7.84 14.89 1.94
C LEU A 498 6.33 14.91 1.69
N THR A 499 5.52 14.36 2.59
CA THR A 499 4.06 14.55 2.61
C THR A 499 3.65 16.02 2.43
N PRO A 500 4.40 17.05 2.92
CA PRO A 500 4.06 18.45 2.70
C PRO A 500 4.01 18.94 1.23
N PHE A 501 4.58 18.19 0.29
CA PHE A 501 4.78 18.61 -1.10
C PHE A 501 3.65 18.19 -2.05
N ARG A 502 2.48 17.75 -1.53
CA ARG A 502 1.34 17.28 -2.33
C ARG A 502 1.74 16.16 -3.29
N ILE A 503 2.44 15.17 -2.74
CA ILE A 503 2.77 13.94 -3.47
C ILE A 503 1.47 13.18 -3.67
N HIS A 504 1.03 13.09 -4.92
CA HIS A 504 -0.15 12.33 -5.30
C HIS A 504 0.19 10.83 -5.37
N HIS A 505 1.33 10.49 -5.95
CA HIS A 505 1.86 9.12 -6.03
C HIS A 505 3.38 9.17 -6.09
N TRP A 506 4.04 8.09 -5.69
CA TRP A 506 5.47 7.92 -5.93
C TRP A 506 5.77 6.50 -6.39
N SER A 507 6.92 6.33 -7.03
CA SER A 507 7.48 5.04 -7.39
C SER A 507 8.96 5.05 -7.07
N VAL A 508 9.36 4.17 -6.15
CA VAL A 508 10.77 3.90 -5.83
C VAL A 508 11.26 2.81 -6.73
N GLN A 509 12.34 3.07 -7.45
CA GLN A 509 12.99 2.11 -8.33
C GLN A 509 14.50 2.39 -8.39
N ASP A 510 15.27 1.33 -8.62
CA ASP A 510 16.67 1.47 -9.06
C ASP A 510 16.68 1.77 -10.57
N LEU A 511 16.42 3.05 -10.92
CA LEU A 511 16.30 3.52 -12.31
C LEU A 511 17.56 3.25 -13.15
N ASP A 512 18.70 3.16 -12.48
CA ASP A 512 20.02 3.05 -13.09
C ASP A 512 20.67 1.67 -12.91
N ARG A 513 19.98 0.75 -12.23
CA ARG A 513 20.43 -0.60 -11.87
C ARG A 513 21.80 -0.62 -11.19
N ASP A 514 22.13 0.41 -10.43
CA ASP A 514 23.40 0.56 -9.72
C ASP A 514 23.32 0.17 -8.23
N GLY A 515 22.16 -0.30 -7.79
CA GLY A 515 21.83 -0.66 -6.41
C GLY A 515 21.41 0.52 -5.55
N GLY A 516 21.29 1.72 -6.13
CA GLY A 516 20.78 2.92 -5.47
C GLY A 516 19.31 3.16 -5.78
N GLU A 517 18.51 3.39 -4.74
CA GLU A 517 17.10 3.74 -4.92
C GLU A 517 16.94 5.21 -5.32
N GLU A 518 16.13 5.45 -6.36
CA GLU A 518 15.63 6.76 -6.74
C GLU A 518 14.09 6.73 -6.69
N ALA A 519 13.46 7.86 -6.36
CA ALA A 519 12.01 7.94 -6.37
C ALA A 519 11.50 8.97 -7.37
N LEU A 520 10.60 8.55 -8.25
CA LEU A 520 9.78 9.47 -9.02
C LEU A 520 8.56 9.85 -8.19
N LEU A 521 8.37 11.15 -7.98
CA LEU A 521 7.25 11.72 -7.23
C LEU A 521 6.32 12.45 -8.18
N LEU A 522 5.05 12.06 -8.25
CA LEU A 522 4.01 12.80 -8.95
C LEU A 522 3.45 13.86 -7.99
N LEU A 523 3.84 15.11 -8.19
CA LEU A 523 3.54 16.23 -7.32
C LEU A 523 2.44 17.08 -7.94
N ARG A 524 1.41 17.43 -7.17
CA ARG A 524 0.40 18.37 -7.66
C ARG A 524 0.81 19.82 -7.44
N THR A 525 0.69 20.63 -8.48
CA THR A 525 1.31 21.97 -8.59
C THR A 525 0.34 23.12 -8.89
N ASP A 526 -0.94 22.84 -9.18
CA ASP A 526 -1.93 23.89 -9.46
C ASP A 526 -2.08 24.89 -8.31
N HIS A 527 -2.56 26.09 -8.68
CA HIS A 527 -2.75 27.20 -7.74
C HIS A 527 -4.12 27.17 -7.04
N ASP A 528 -5.08 26.39 -7.54
CA ASP A 528 -6.46 26.34 -7.06
C ASP A 528 -6.93 24.89 -6.98
N LEU A 529 -7.19 24.40 -5.76
CA LEU A 529 -7.67 23.04 -5.51
C LEU A 529 -8.99 22.72 -6.22
N TRP A 530 -9.77 23.74 -6.59
CA TRP A 530 -11.04 23.62 -7.32
C TRP A 530 -10.89 23.70 -8.84
N GLY A 531 -9.67 23.93 -9.34
CA GLY A 531 -9.33 23.93 -10.76
C GLY A 531 -9.11 22.52 -11.31
N TRP A 532 -8.76 22.44 -12.59
CA TRP A 532 -8.24 21.19 -13.16
C TRP A 532 -6.85 20.91 -12.55
N PRO A 533 -6.59 19.69 -12.07
CA PRO A 533 -5.33 19.38 -11.40
C PRO A 533 -4.17 19.48 -12.39
N GLU A 534 -3.05 20.05 -11.94
CA GLU A 534 -1.80 20.15 -12.71
C GLU A 534 -0.69 19.42 -11.98
N TYR A 535 -0.14 18.36 -12.58
CA TYR A 535 0.91 17.55 -11.96
C TYR A 535 2.29 17.83 -12.57
N ARG A 536 3.33 17.70 -11.75
CA ARG A 536 4.74 17.71 -12.11
C ARG A 536 5.39 16.44 -11.60
N VAL A 537 6.43 15.97 -12.29
CA VAL A 537 7.25 14.89 -11.76
C VAL A 537 8.50 15.45 -11.12
N GLY A 538 8.78 15.03 -9.89
CA GLY A 538 10.03 15.25 -9.20
C GLY A 538 10.84 13.96 -9.15
N LEU A 539 12.15 14.06 -9.20
CA LEU A 539 13.08 12.96 -8.99
C LEU A 539 13.82 13.18 -7.67
N LEU A 540 13.58 12.29 -6.73
CA LEU A 540 14.21 12.29 -5.42
C LEU A 540 15.40 11.33 -5.42
N LYS A 541 16.56 11.83 -4.97
CA LYS A 541 17.81 11.04 -4.87
C LYS A 541 18.48 11.23 -3.53
N GLN A 542 19.15 10.18 -3.04
CA GLN A 542 19.98 10.22 -1.84
C GLN A 542 21.47 10.19 -2.22
N GLU A 543 22.14 11.34 -2.16
CA GLU A 543 23.60 11.43 -2.37
C GLU A 543 24.31 11.90 -1.08
N ASN A 544 24.37 13.22 -0.87
CA ASN A 544 24.85 13.86 0.35
C ASN A 544 23.66 14.48 1.10
N GLY A 545 22.68 13.61 1.41
CA GLY A 545 21.33 13.99 1.80
C GLY A 545 20.37 13.98 0.60
N PHE A 546 19.08 14.06 0.89
CA PHE A 546 18.03 13.99 -0.12
C PHE A 546 17.94 15.28 -0.95
N GLN A 547 17.79 15.10 -2.26
CA GLN A 547 17.58 16.19 -3.22
C GLN A 547 16.42 15.86 -4.15
N LEU A 548 15.55 16.83 -4.40
CA LEU A 548 14.40 16.71 -5.28
C LEU A 548 14.61 17.60 -6.51
N GLN A 549 14.66 16.99 -7.69
CA GLN A 549 14.85 17.67 -8.97
C GLN A 549 13.54 17.67 -9.77
N GLU A 550 13.14 18.80 -10.33
CA GLU A 550 12.03 18.87 -11.29
C GLU A 550 12.38 18.16 -12.60
N LEU A 551 11.46 17.32 -13.12
CA LEU A 551 11.57 16.66 -14.41
C LEU A 551 10.32 16.87 -15.27
N GLY A 552 10.55 16.97 -16.59
CA GLY A 552 9.50 16.86 -17.60
C GLY A 552 8.48 18.01 -17.62
N PRO A 553 7.36 17.82 -18.34
CA PRO A 553 6.30 18.82 -18.51
C PRO A 553 5.27 18.83 -17.36
N VAL A 554 4.35 19.81 -17.39
CA VAL A 554 3.16 19.82 -16.53
C VAL A 554 2.12 18.90 -17.17
N PHE A 555 1.47 18.06 -16.38
CA PHE A 555 0.32 17.26 -16.80
C PHE A 555 -0.99 17.87 -16.29
N SER A 556 -1.82 18.35 -17.20
CA SER A 556 -3.21 18.74 -16.91
C SER A 556 -4.23 17.67 -17.35
N ASP A 557 -3.73 16.56 -17.86
CA ASP A 557 -4.41 15.57 -18.69
C ASP A 557 -3.95 14.15 -18.34
N LEU A 558 -3.41 13.94 -17.14
CA LEU A 558 -2.88 12.64 -16.70
C LEU A 558 -3.94 11.53 -16.86
N GLY A 559 -3.56 10.41 -17.47
CA GLY A 559 -4.42 9.24 -17.72
C GLY A 559 -5.36 9.37 -18.93
N GLU A 560 -5.38 10.49 -19.65
CA GLU A 560 -6.32 10.68 -20.75
C GLU A 560 -5.94 9.95 -22.06
N GLY A 561 -6.93 9.35 -22.71
CA GLY A 561 -6.84 8.84 -24.08
C GLY A 561 -6.16 7.48 -24.25
N ASN A 562 -5.87 7.11 -25.50
CA ASN A 562 -5.16 5.87 -25.85
C ASN A 562 -4.12 6.20 -26.95
N PRO A 563 -2.80 6.06 -26.70
CA PRO A 563 -2.21 5.75 -25.39
C PRO A 563 -2.57 6.81 -24.34
N ALA A 564 -2.59 6.41 -23.07
CA ALA A 564 -2.91 7.33 -21.98
C ALA A 564 -1.76 8.33 -21.79
N SER A 565 -2.06 9.59 -21.54
CA SER A 565 -1.05 10.56 -21.13
C SER A 565 -0.51 10.19 -19.75
N GLY A 566 0.79 10.34 -19.54
CA GLY A 566 1.42 9.81 -18.35
C GLY A 566 2.94 9.81 -18.40
N VAL A 567 3.50 9.13 -17.41
CA VAL A 567 4.93 8.87 -17.31
C VAL A 567 5.16 7.38 -17.40
N TYR A 568 6.08 7.01 -18.27
CA TYR A 568 6.47 5.64 -18.53
C TYR A 568 7.96 5.46 -18.27
N LEU A 569 8.35 4.26 -17.86
CA LEU A 569 9.73 3.83 -17.71
C LEU A 569 9.99 2.65 -18.64
N ALA A 570 10.99 2.77 -19.51
CA ALA A 570 11.39 1.68 -20.38
C ALA A 570 12.85 1.82 -20.81
N ASP A 571 13.59 0.72 -20.85
CA ASP A 571 14.90 0.65 -21.53
C ASP A 571 14.65 0.59 -23.04
N ILE A 572 14.70 1.75 -23.69
CA ILE A 572 14.45 1.90 -25.13
C ILE A 572 15.75 1.87 -25.94
N VAL A 573 16.90 1.71 -25.30
CA VAL A 573 18.21 1.68 -25.97
C VAL A 573 18.98 0.38 -25.73
N ASP A 574 18.39 -0.58 -25.03
CA ASP A 574 18.99 -1.86 -24.61
C ASP A 574 20.33 -1.63 -23.89
N SER A 575 20.37 -0.57 -23.07
CA SER A 575 21.55 -0.19 -22.29
C SER A 575 21.54 -0.72 -20.87
N GLN A 576 20.42 -1.36 -20.47
CA GLN A 576 20.08 -1.74 -19.11
C GLN A 576 19.76 -0.56 -18.17
N GLU A 577 19.85 0.68 -18.65
CA GLU A 577 19.36 1.89 -17.96
C GLU A 577 17.92 2.20 -18.44
N MET A 578 17.04 2.63 -17.54
CA MET A 578 15.65 2.96 -17.90
C MET A 578 15.54 4.40 -18.38
N GLU A 579 14.81 4.66 -19.46
CA GLU A 579 14.42 6.01 -19.84
C GLU A 579 13.10 6.44 -19.20
N ILE A 580 13.02 7.72 -18.79
CA ILE A 580 11.78 8.36 -18.33
C ILE A 580 11.10 9.01 -19.53
N ILE A 581 9.91 8.51 -19.87
CA ILE A 581 9.17 8.91 -21.05
C ILE A 581 7.89 9.62 -20.63
N PHE A 582 7.78 10.90 -20.97
CA PHE A 582 6.61 11.72 -20.70
C PHE A 582 5.73 11.78 -21.96
N LEU A 583 4.48 11.35 -21.85
CA LEU A 583 3.50 11.38 -22.93
C LEU A 583 2.37 12.34 -22.57
N ARG A 584 2.21 13.44 -23.31
CA ARG A 584 1.23 14.50 -23.01
C ARG A 584 0.25 14.74 -24.15
N ARG A 585 -0.93 15.25 -23.85
CA ARG A 585 -1.95 15.70 -24.80
C ARG A 585 -2.08 17.21 -24.74
N GLU A 586 -1.60 17.86 -25.78
CA GLU A 586 -1.63 19.31 -25.91
C GLU A 586 -2.76 19.74 -26.86
N TYR A 587 -3.46 20.80 -26.50
CA TYR A 587 -4.43 21.40 -27.42
C TYR A 587 -3.70 22.24 -28.47
N ASP A 588 -3.65 21.75 -29.71
CA ASP A 588 -3.09 22.48 -30.83
C ASP A 588 -4.09 23.53 -31.33
N LEU A 589 -3.74 24.81 -31.12
CA LEU A 589 -4.55 25.96 -31.53
C LEU A 589 -4.77 26.03 -33.05
N LYS A 590 -3.86 25.50 -33.88
CA LYS A 590 -3.97 25.55 -35.34
C LYS A 590 -5.01 24.55 -35.83
N THR A 591 -4.98 23.32 -35.31
CA THR A 591 -5.89 22.25 -35.72
C THR A 591 -7.17 22.19 -34.87
N ARG A 592 -7.22 22.93 -33.75
CA ARG A 592 -8.30 22.93 -32.74
C ARG A 592 -8.59 21.56 -32.16
N LYS A 593 -7.57 20.72 -32.05
CA LYS A 593 -7.65 19.34 -31.54
C LYS A 593 -6.60 19.10 -30.46
N ARG A 594 -6.87 18.16 -29.56
CA ARG A 594 -5.84 17.60 -28.68
C ARG A 594 -4.96 16.67 -29.50
N LYS A 595 -3.65 16.88 -29.44
CA LYS A 595 -2.61 16.10 -30.10
C LYS A 595 -1.61 15.59 -29.07
N ILE A 596 -0.92 14.51 -29.38
CA ILE A 596 0.01 13.82 -28.51
C ILE A 596 1.44 14.32 -28.77
N GLY A 597 2.15 14.65 -27.70
CA GLY A 597 3.57 14.98 -27.69
C GLY A 597 4.33 14.07 -26.73
N LEU A 598 5.63 13.91 -26.97
CA LEU A 598 6.49 13.06 -26.15
C LEU A 598 7.83 13.74 -25.84
N GLU A 599 8.28 13.57 -24.59
CA GLU A 599 9.62 13.91 -24.11
C GLU A 599 10.27 12.67 -23.49
N ILE A 600 11.56 12.47 -23.74
CA ILE A 600 12.35 11.37 -23.18
C ILE A 600 13.53 11.95 -22.41
N TYR A 601 13.73 11.47 -21.21
CA TYR A 601 14.86 11.77 -20.35
C TYR A 601 15.69 10.49 -20.16
N SER A 602 17.01 10.66 -20.27
CA SER A 602 17.99 9.60 -20.05
C SER A 602 19.07 10.11 -19.09
N LYS A 603 19.74 9.19 -18.38
CA LYS A 603 20.88 9.53 -17.54
C LYS A 603 22.09 9.94 -18.40
N GLN A 604 22.75 11.03 -18.01
CA GLN A 604 23.98 11.52 -18.64
C GLN A 604 24.98 11.91 -17.56
N GLY A 605 25.79 10.95 -17.13
CA GLY A 605 26.63 11.08 -15.92
C GLY A 605 25.75 10.98 -14.67
N PRO A 606 25.89 11.85 -13.66
CA PRO A 606 25.03 11.81 -12.46
C PRO A 606 23.64 12.44 -12.67
N ALA A 607 23.42 13.13 -13.80
CA ALA A 607 22.23 13.95 -14.01
C ALA A 607 21.29 13.34 -15.05
N TRP A 608 20.00 13.38 -14.77
CA TRP A 608 18.94 13.11 -15.73
C TRP A 608 18.75 14.32 -16.65
N LYS A 609 18.81 14.08 -17.95
CA LYS A 609 18.67 15.13 -18.96
C LYS A 609 17.70 14.69 -20.04
N ARG A 610 16.98 15.67 -20.58
CA ARG A 610 16.12 15.47 -21.73
C ARG A 610 16.96 15.04 -22.93
N ALA A 611 16.84 13.77 -23.30
CA ALA A 611 17.50 13.16 -24.45
C ALA A 611 16.74 13.49 -25.74
N HIS A 612 15.42 13.55 -25.68
CA HIS A 612 14.58 13.87 -26.82
C HIS A 612 13.33 14.66 -26.44
N GLU A 613 12.93 15.58 -27.30
CA GLU A 613 11.61 16.23 -27.31
C GLU A 613 11.13 16.20 -28.77
N ILE A 614 9.90 15.76 -28.99
CA ILE A 614 9.33 15.81 -30.34
C ILE A 614 8.85 17.25 -30.63
N ASP A 615 9.44 17.88 -31.66
CA ASP A 615 9.06 19.23 -32.12
C ASP A 615 7.62 19.30 -32.70
N PHE A 616 7.04 18.16 -33.07
CA PHE A 616 5.73 18.02 -33.72
C PHE A 616 4.74 17.19 -32.89
N VAL A 617 3.53 17.70 -32.70
CA VAL A 617 2.44 16.97 -32.04
C VAL A 617 1.58 16.23 -33.07
N TYR A 618 1.16 15.00 -32.74
CA TYR A 618 0.45 14.07 -33.64
C TYR A 618 -0.97 13.79 -33.19
N ASP A 619 -1.87 13.39 -34.09
CA ASP A 619 -3.22 12.94 -33.70
C ASP A 619 -3.16 11.62 -32.89
N ASP A 620 -2.19 10.76 -33.20
CA ASP A 620 -1.91 9.50 -32.50
C ASP A 620 -0.41 9.18 -32.59
N LEU A 621 0.14 8.45 -31.62
CA LEU A 621 1.59 8.23 -31.50
C LEU A 621 1.90 6.90 -30.80
N ARG A 622 2.86 6.14 -31.35
CA ARG A 622 3.32 4.86 -30.78
C ARG A 622 4.85 4.78 -30.77
N LEU A 623 5.39 4.33 -29.64
CA LEU A 623 6.80 4.05 -29.44
C LEU A 623 6.95 2.53 -29.30
N CYS A 624 7.67 1.90 -30.22
CA CYS A 624 7.78 0.46 -30.25
C CYS A 624 9.20 0.00 -30.57
N ALA A 625 9.62 -1.13 -30.02
CA ALA A 625 10.74 -1.90 -30.57
C ALA A 625 10.20 -2.84 -31.66
N VAL A 626 10.75 -2.74 -32.86
CA VAL A 626 10.40 -3.60 -34.01
C VAL A 626 11.68 -4.29 -34.48
N ASP A 627 11.71 -5.61 -34.35
CA ASP A 627 12.87 -6.45 -34.72
C ASP A 627 14.20 -5.98 -34.08
N GLY A 628 14.14 -5.48 -32.85
CA GLY A 628 15.30 -5.00 -32.08
C GLY A 628 15.71 -3.55 -32.34
N GLU A 629 15.01 -2.83 -33.21
CA GLU A 629 15.22 -1.39 -33.42
C GLU A 629 14.09 -0.59 -32.79
N VAL A 630 14.40 0.56 -32.18
CA VAL A 630 13.37 1.42 -31.58
C VAL A 630 12.85 2.45 -32.58
N TRP A 631 11.53 2.46 -32.71
CA TRP A 631 10.76 3.25 -33.66
C TRP A 631 9.69 4.07 -32.98
N LEU A 632 9.56 5.31 -33.43
CA LEU A 632 8.49 6.21 -33.09
C LEU A 632 7.63 6.44 -34.33
N PHE A 633 6.33 6.17 -34.23
CA PHE A 633 5.36 6.38 -35.31
C PHE A 633 4.34 7.43 -34.89
N GLY A 634 4.33 8.57 -35.58
CA GLY A 634 3.35 9.64 -35.39
C GLY A 634 2.33 9.66 -36.53
N PHE A 635 1.04 9.65 -36.22
CA PHE A 635 -0.04 9.76 -37.19
C PHE A 635 -0.65 11.17 -37.19
N ASP A 636 -0.78 11.78 -38.36
CA ASP A 636 -1.46 13.07 -38.54
C ASP A 636 -2.55 12.95 -39.62
N ARG A 637 -3.77 13.38 -39.31
CA ARG A 637 -4.88 13.33 -40.25
C ARG A 637 -4.90 14.59 -41.11
N ASP A 638 -4.18 14.51 -42.22
CA ASP A 638 -4.15 15.55 -43.25
C ASP A 638 -5.28 15.35 -44.29
N GLY A 639 -6.38 16.12 -44.23
CA GLY A 639 -7.28 16.24 -45.39
C GLY A 639 -8.73 16.69 -45.14
N GLN A 640 -9.32 17.34 -46.15
CA GLN A 640 -10.74 17.79 -46.16
C GLN A 640 -11.76 16.62 -46.26
N ASN A 641 -11.32 15.39 -46.58
CA ASN A 641 -12.19 14.23 -46.84
C ASN A 641 -12.18 13.16 -45.73
N ASN A 642 -11.46 13.34 -44.62
CA ASN A 642 -11.49 12.50 -43.39
C ASN A 642 -11.25 10.97 -43.53
N GLN A 643 -10.85 10.44 -44.70
CA GLN A 643 -10.74 8.98 -44.92
C GLN A 643 -9.32 8.41 -44.82
N GLU A 644 -8.27 9.21 -45.06
CA GLU A 644 -6.86 8.79 -44.99
C GLU A 644 -6.02 9.84 -44.27
N GLY A 645 -4.96 9.42 -43.61
CA GLY A 645 -3.96 10.27 -42.95
C GLY A 645 -2.54 9.80 -43.26
N ALA A 646 -1.55 10.46 -42.66
CA ALA A 646 -0.15 10.15 -42.83
C ALA A 646 0.46 9.59 -41.54
N VAL A 647 1.21 8.49 -41.65
CA VAL A 647 2.09 8.00 -40.58
C VAL A 647 3.52 8.39 -40.91
N TYR A 648 4.18 9.04 -39.97
CA TYR A 648 5.59 9.42 -40.01
C TYR A 648 6.36 8.47 -39.11
N GLY A 649 7.34 7.76 -39.67
CA GLY A 649 8.20 6.83 -38.95
C GLY A 649 9.58 7.43 -38.69
N PHE A 650 10.02 7.35 -37.44
CA PHE A 650 11.32 7.79 -36.98
C PHE A 650 12.03 6.66 -36.26
N GLN A 651 13.33 6.51 -36.51
CA GLN A 651 14.15 5.48 -35.88
C GLN A 651 15.12 6.11 -34.90
N TRP A 652 15.27 5.52 -33.71
CA TRP A 652 16.23 5.94 -32.71
C TRP A 652 17.67 5.64 -33.17
N ARG A 653 18.50 6.67 -33.32
CA ARG A 653 19.93 6.56 -33.61
C ARG A 653 20.68 7.78 -33.04
N ASP A 654 21.84 7.53 -32.45
CA ASP A 654 22.71 8.56 -31.87
C ASP A 654 22.00 9.46 -30.82
N GLY A 655 21.19 8.84 -29.95
CA GLY A 655 20.51 9.53 -28.84
C GLY A 655 19.30 10.38 -29.25
N ARG A 656 18.74 10.18 -30.46
CA ARG A 656 17.55 10.89 -30.94
C ARG A 656 16.79 10.12 -32.00
N PHE A 657 15.53 10.50 -32.23
CA PHE A 657 14.73 10.00 -33.35
C PHE A 657 15.08 10.70 -34.67
N ASN A 658 15.39 9.90 -35.69
CA ASN A 658 15.71 10.38 -37.05
C ASN A 658 14.60 9.93 -38.01
N TYR A 659 14.02 10.88 -38.74
CA TYR A 659 12.97 10.61 -39.72
C TYR A 659 13.45 9.62 -40.79
N GLN A 660 12.63 8.60 -41.07
CA GLN A 660 12.93 7.56 -42.07
C GLN A 660 11.93 7.59 -43.22
N ALA A 661 10.63 7.63 -42.93
CA ALA A 661 9.60 7.43 -43.94
C ALA A 661 8.27 8.10 -43.60
N LYS A 662 7.48 8.37 -44.65
CA LYS A 662 6.06 8.77 -44.56
C LYS A 662 5.24 7.76 -45.37
N SER A 663 4.21 7.19 -44.75
CA SER A 663 3.25 6.28 -45.38
C SER A 663 1.83 6.84 -45.24
N THR A 664 0.94 6.45 -46.14
CA THR A 664 -0.49 6.76 -46.06
C THR A 664 -1.24 5.60 -45.42
N ALA A 665 -2.09 5.89 -44.44
CA ALA A 665 -2.90 4.88 -43.76
C ALA A 665 -4.26 5.46 -43.34
N SER A 666 -5.25 4.58 -43.19
CA SER A 666 -6.57 4.97 -42.65
C SER A 666 -6.54 5.34 -41.16
N GLY A 667 -5.52 4.88 -40.43
CA GLY A 667 -5.26 5.17 -39.02
C GLY A 667 -3.95 4.53 -38.55
N LEU A 668 -3.47 4.90 -37.36
CA LEU A 668 -2.21 4.39 -36.81
C LEU A 668 -2.27 2.87 -36.58
N GLU A 669 -3.32 2.36 -35.94
CA GLU A 669 -3.50 0.91 -35.72
C GLU A 669 -3.48 0.07 -37.00
N ALA A 670 -4.11 0.58 -38.07
CA ALA A 670 -4.09 -0.09 -39.37
C ALA A 670 -2.68 -0.16 -39.97
N PHE A 671 -1.85 0.87 -39.73
CA PHE A 671 -0.44 0.86 -40.10
C PHE A 671 0.38 -0.08 -39.22
N LEU A 672 0.22 -0.04 -37.89
CA LEU A 672 0.94 -0.94 -36.97
C LEU A 672 0.67 -2.41 -37.27
N ALA A 673 -0.54 -2.75 -37.72
CA ALA A 673 -0.89 -4.11 -38.14
C ALA A 673 -0.09 -4.61 -39.37
N THR A 674 0.56 -3.71 -40.13
CA THR A 674 1.44 -4.08 -41.25
C THR A 674 2.89 -4.34 -40.83
N LEU A 675 3.27 -3.97 -39.61
CA LEU A 675 4.62 -4.17 -39.06
C LEU A 675 4.81 -5.60 -38.55
N SER A 676 6.06 -5.95 -38.22
CA SER A 676 6.42 -7.24 -37.61
C SER A 676 5.53 -7.54 -36.39
N PRO A 677 5.03 -8.78 -36.23
CA PRO A 677 4.29 -9.18 -35.04
C PRO A 677 5.18 -9.29 -33.80
N ARG A 678 6.51 -9.40 -33.99
CA ARG A 678 7.51 -9.34 -32.90
C ARG A 678 7.82 -7.89 -32.57
N ARG A 679 6.84 -7.19 -32.00
CA ARG A 679 6.99 -5.80 -31.54
C ARG A 679 6.70 -5.70 -30.05
N ILE A 680 7.40 -4.78 -29.40
CA ILE A 680 7.12 -4.36 -28.02
C ILE A 680 6.56 -2.95 -28.11
N ASP A 681 5.37 -2.70 -27.56
CA ASP A 681 4.79 -1.35 -27.44
C ASP A 681 5.12 -0.81 -26.06
N PHE A 682 5.82 0.33 -26.02
CA PHE A 682 6.27 0.96 -24.78
C PHE A 682 5.20 1.83 -24.11
N PHE A 683 4.02 2.01 -24.73
CA PHE A 683 2.88 2.73 -24.13
C PHE A 683 1.77 1.81 -23.61
N THR A 684 2.16 0.67 -23.06
CA THR A 684 1.26 -0.27 -22.37
C THR A 684 1.29 -0.02 -20.85
N PRO A 685 0.28 -0.51 -20.09
CA PRO A 685 0.24 -0.34 -18.63
C PRO A 685 1.49 -0.84 -17.90
N GLN A 686 2.15 -1.89 -18.40
CA GLN A 686 3.35 -2.47 -17.79
C GLN A 686 4.53 -1.49 -17.68
N TYR A 687 4.61 -0.51 -18.58
CA TYR A 687 5.68 0.51 -18.56
C TYR A 687 5.21 1.80 -17.89
N MET A 688 3.93 1.90 -17.50
CA MET A 688 3.36 3.13 -16.97
C MET A 688 3.66 3.24 -15.47
N VAL A 689 4.28 4.36 -15.09
CA VAL A 689 4.47 4.74 -13.69
C VAL A 689 3.33 5.63 -13.22
N PHE A 690 2.95 6.62 -14.03
CA PHE A 690 1.87 7.54 -13.70
C PHE A 690 0.88 7.69 -14.86
N PRO A 691 -0.45 7.67 -14.62
CA PRO A 691 -1.08 7.31 -13.34
C PRO A 691 -0.82 5.82 -12.99
N PRO A 692 -0.89 5.41 -11.72
CA PRO A 692 -0.76 3.98 -11.38
C PRO A 692 -1.93 3.18 -11.98
N GLY A 693 -1.66 1.93 -12.35
CA GLY A 693 -2.71 1.00 -12.77
C GLY A 693 -3.69 0.72 -11.62
N ALA A 694 -4.97 0.48 -11.95
CA ALA A 694 -6.04 0.24 -10.99
C ALA A 694 -5.84 -0.98 -10.06
N GLU A 695 -4.82 -1.80 -10.31
CA GLU A 695 -4.48 -2.99 -9.53
C GLU A 695 -3.45 -2.71 -8.41
N ARG A 696 -2.77 -1.56 -8.42
CA ARG A 696 -1.77 -1.20 -7.38
C ARG A 696 -2.35 -0.48 -6.15
N SER A 697 -3.66 -0.27 -6.11
CA SER A 697 -4.34 0.51 -5.07
C SER A 697 -5.04 -0.33 -3.99
N ILE A 698 -4.60 -1.57 -3.77
CA ILE A 698 -5.05 -2.40 -2.65
C ILE A 698 -3.80 -2.77 -1.83
N ARG A 699 -3.50 -1.94 -0.83
CA ARG A 699 -2.82 -2.39 0.38
C ARG A 699 -3.83 -2.30 1.51
#